data_AF-A0AA39U5Z0-F1
#
_entry.id   AF-A0AA39U5Z0-F1
#
_cell.length_a   1.000
_cell.length_b   1.000
_cell.length_c   1.000
_cell.angle_alpha   90.00
_cell.angle_beta   90.00
_cell.angle_gamma   90.00
#
_symmetry.space_group_name_H-M   'P 1'
#
loop_
_entity.id
_entity.type
_entity.pdbx_description
1 polymer ?
#
loop_
_entity_poly.entity_id
_entity_poly.type
_entity_poly.pdbx_seq_one_letter_code
_entity_poly.pdbx_strand_id
1 'polypeptide(L)'
;MYFPRCRRFYALVVVLVISWLDLSVALSGPPRPLRSLVHPKTRSLEILPRYYQTATKRSSLDTRSTTLRHDDSFRLIVAAFDDHFYLHLRPNNHLVHPAARVTYHSADGTTRTEPLLRESVKAYLGEVIDPQFSDVRLREDAAGVAYSAFPEAELGWARIMIHDQGDDERPPTFEGAFAVDGVVHHVMTKDHYLRTKYPLDPEIVHSIDGMIIWRDSDVMTPEEEQLARKGSYSESEPPTAPRTCAHDKMSYNTPEQNPMFQIAPTTPWYGLGVFGNTSLSRRDDVAGGGMSTNFANVIGDNSGCPKSQQVLYMGVAADCQYVSQYGNKDNATKQILNDWNLASSLYKSTFNVSLGIVELQVQDSSCPSATNSSVPWNVACSDSVTLNDRLSLFSQWRGSKGSDGVGLWHLMSGCPTGSEVGIAWLATLCQQSSSGDTGSVVSGTAVSTSGRTEWQVVAHEVGHNFGAIHDCADGCSETDSCCPLNTNTCDATSRFIMSPVSQSSEQQFSACSLGNICSVMAGTSGSKINNTCLVDASSATGIISLQMCGNGIVEDGEDCDPGTGVDSNCCDSSTCKFKNGAVCDPDSSSCCTGQCTFAPSTQVCRASKDSRCDTAETCTGNSSACPSDVVSPNGQSCGSGGLACASGQCTSVSRLSPIFFGSCSKLTRW
;
A
#
# COMPACT_ATOMS: atom_id res chain seq x y z
N MET A 1 32.50 75.15 -52.17
CA MET A 1 32.87 75.94 -50.98
C MET A 1 33.02 74.96 -49.82
N TYR A 2 34.21 74.91 -49.21
CA TYR A 2 34.65 74.15 -48.02
C TYR A 2 34.68 72.59 -48.02
N PHE A 3 35.91 72.06 -47.98
CA PHE A 3 36.38 70.72 -47.53
C PHE A 3 36.78 70.81 -46.01
N PRO A 4 37.25 69.76 -45.28
CA PRO A 4 36.77 68.38 -44.99
C PRO A 4 37.01 67.89 -43.52
N ARG A 5 36.90 66.55 -43.28
CA ARG A 5 37.32 65.70 -42.10
C ARG A 5 36.29 65.59 -40.95
N CYS A 6 35.94 64.41 -40.43
CA CYS A 6 36.82 63.40 -39.80
C CYS A 6 36.25 61.96 -39.81
N ARG A 7 37.15 60.98 -39.97
CA ARG A 7 37.01 59.55 -39.60
C ARG A 7 36.71 59.41 -38.11
N ARG A 8 35.91 58.40 -37.72
CA ARG A 8 36.27 57.40 -36.68
C ARG A 8 35.23 56.26 -36.59
N PHE A 9 35.78 55.06 -36.46
CA PHE A 9 35.13 53.80 -36.11
C PHE A 9 34.22 53.93 -34.88
N TYR A 10 33.07 53.26 -34.90
CA TYR A 10 32.46 52.66 -33.71
C TYR A 10 31.86 51.30 -34.09
N ALA A 11 32.68 50.26 -33.93
CA ALA A 11 32.20 48.98 -33.44
C ALA A 11 32.14 49.11 -31.92
N LEU A 12 30.97 48.87 -31.31
CA LEU A 12 30.78 48.26 -29.98
C LEU A 12 29.35 48.50 -29.45
N VAL A 13 28.73 47.38 -29.08
CA VAL A 13 27.68 47.24 -28.06
C VAL A 13 26.28 47.76 -28.43
N VAL A 14 25.52 46.88 -29.09
CA VAL A 14 24.13 46.61 -28.71
C VAL A 14 24.07 45.14 -28.28
N VAL A 15 24.67 44.85 -27.13
CA VAL A 15 24.29 43.69 -26.32
C VAL A 15 23.25 44.23 -25.35
N LEU A 16 22.01 44.33 -25.83
CA LEU A 16 20.85 44.61 -24.99
C LEU A 16 20.07 43.30 -24.85
N VAL A 17 20.49 42.56 -23.82
CA VAL A 17 19.63 41.79 -22.91
C VAL A 17 18.42 41.15 -23.59
N ILE A 18 18.68 40.12 -24.40
CA ILE A 18 17.78 38.97 -24.49
C ILE A 18 18.43 37.89 -23.61
N SER A 19 18.51 38.18 -22.31
CA SER A 19 18.59 37.11 -21.33
C SER A 19 17.24 36.40 -21.44
N TRP A 20 17.29 35.20 -22.01
CA TRP A 20 16.24 34.22 -21.91
C TRP A 20 15.83 34.15 -20.44
N LEU A 21 14.67 34.72 -20.12
CA LEU A 21 13.91 34.27 -18.96
C LEU A 21 13.34 32.92 -19.40
N ASP A 22 14.17 31.89 -19.34
CA ASP A 22 13.68 30.55 -19.07
C ASP A 22 13.04 30.65 -17.68
N LEU A 23 11.76 30.99 -17.63
CA LEU A 23 10.91 30.61 -16.51
C LEU A 23 10.79 29.08 -16.59
N SER A 24 11.86 28.39 -16.22
CA SER A 24 11.81 27.01 -15.79
C SER A 24 10.99 27.01 -14.50
N VAL A 25 9.68 26.91 -14.65
CA VAL A 25 8.78 26.54 -13.55
C VAL A 25 9.24 25.15 -13.13
N ALA A 26 10.02 25.08 -12.06
CA ALA A 26 10.45 23.83 -11.47
C ALA A 26 9.16 23.07 -11.09
N LEU A 27 8.92 21.96 -11.78
CA LEU A 27 7.89 20.97 -11.47
C LEU A 27 8.55 19.91 -10.56
N SER A 28 7.75 19.13 -9.81
CA SER A 28 8.27 18.08 -8.94
C SER A 28 9.31 17.24 -9.68
N GLY A 29 10.50 17.10 -9.08
CA GLY A 29 11.64 16.39 -9.67
C GLY A 29 11.58 14.90 -9.38
N PRO A 30 12.24 14.04 -10.18
CA PRO A 30 12.55 12.69 -9.72
C PRO A 30 13.34 12.76 -8.40
N PRO A 31 13.27 11.73 -7.56
CA PRO A 31 14.01 11.66 -6.30
C PRO A 31 15.50 11.93 -6.52
N ARG A 32 16.13 12.65 -5.58
CA ARG A 32 17.55 12.99 -5.63
C ARG A 32 18.42 11.71 -5.67
N PRO A 33 19.62 11.79 -6.28
CA PRO A 33 20.50 10.63 -6.37
C PRO A 33 20.96 10.09 -5.00
N LEU A 34 21.39 8.84 -4.97
CA LEU A 34 21.99 8.20 -3.79
C LEU A 34 23.47 8.56 -3.65
N ARG A 35 23.88 8.86 -2.43
CA ARG A 35 25.28 8.96 -2.02
C ARG A 35 25.93 7.59 -1.84
N SER A 36 25.19 6.63 -1.27
CA SER A 36 25.72 5.31 -0.94
C SER A 36 24.64 4.23 -0.92
N LEU A 37 25.08 2.99 -1.08
CA LEU A 37 24.31 1.77 -0.89
C LEU A 37 25.23 0.67 -0.34
N VAL A 38 24.66 -0.38 0.24
CA VAL A 38 25.40 -1.57 0.69
C VAL A 38 24.71 -2.85 0.24
N HIS A 39 25.41 -3.98 0.36
CA HIS A 39 24.86 -5.30 0.09
C HIS A 39 24.46 -5.99 1.40
N PRO A 40 23.16 -6.24 1.63
CA PRO A 40 22.70 -6.92 2.83
C PRO A 40 23.10 -8.39 2.80
N LYS A 41 23.31 -8.98 3.98
CA LYS A 41 23.49 -10.42 4.16
C LYS A 41 22.34 -10.96 4.99
N THR A 42 21.59 -11.90 4.43
CA THR A 42 20.62 -12.66 5.23
C THR A 42 21.36 -13.60 6.16
N ARG A 43 21.10 -13.48 7.47
CA ARG A 43 21.69 -14.35 8.49
C ARG A 43 20.84 -15.57 8.78
N SER A 44 19.54 -15.38 8.90
CA SER A 44 18.59 -16.47 9.09
C SER A 44 17.19 -16.06 8.62
N LEU A 45 16.42 -17.09 8.22
CA LEU A 45 14.98 -17.04 8.00
C LEU A 45 14.38 -18.14 8.86
N GLU A 46 13.75 -17.74 9.96
CA GLU A 46 13.29 -18.63 11.02
C GLU A 46 11.76 -18.71 11.00
N ILE A 47 11.25 -19.72 10.30
CA ILE A 47 9.81 -19.97 10.19
C ILE A 47 9.28 -20.47 11.53
N LEU A 48 8.21 -19.85 12.03
CA LEU A 48 7.57 -20.31 13.25
C LEU A 48 6.93 -21.70 13.03
N PRO A 49 6.88 -22.56 14.06
CA PRO A 49 6.24 -23.86 13.95
C PRO A 49 4.78 -23.74 13.51
N ARG A 50 4.42 -24.43 12.42
CA ARG A 50 3.02 -24.58 12.02
C ARG A 50 2.33 -25.51 13.01
N TYR A 51 1.51 -24.95 13.91
CA TYR A 51 0.72 -25.77 14.81
C TYR A 51 -0.48 -26.37 14.07
N TYR A 52 -0.28 -27.56 13.49
CA TYR A 52 -1.37 -28.43 13.05
C TYR A 52 -1.84 -29.30 14.23
N GLN A 53 -3.00 -29.02 14.80
CA GLN A 53 -3.65 -29.97 15.71
C GLN A 53 -4.44 -31.01 14.91
N THR A 54 -3.77 -32.04 14.38
CA THR A 54 -4.44 -33.27 13.93
C THR A 54 -4.35 -34.35 15.00
N ALA A 55 -5.33 -34.34 15.89
CA ALA A 55 -5.68 -35.52 16.67
C ALA A 55 -6.59 -36.42 15.82
N THR A 56 -6.03 -37.15 14.84
CA THR A 56 -6.55 -38.47 14.42
C THR A 56 -5.66 -39.09 13.31
N LYS A 57 -5.10 -40.25 13.65
CA LYS A 57 -4.48 -41.31 12.83
C LYS A 57 -4.10 -41.02 11.37
N ARG A 58 -2.78 -41.08 11.15
CA ARG A 58 -2.07 -41.55 9.93
C ARG A 58 -2.52 -40.93 8.60
N SER A 59 -2.06 -39.71 8.37
CA SER A 59 -1.44 -39.33 7.10
C SER A 59 -0.21 -38.50 7.42
N SER A 60 0.95 -38.90 6.90
CA SER A 60 2.21 -38.17 7.06
C SER A 60 2.18 -36.93 6.17
N LEU A 61 1.62 -35.83 6.66
CA LEU A 61 1.82 -34.51 6.09
C LEU A 61 2.85 -33.76 6.96
N ASP A 62 3.87 -33.27 6.28
CA ASP A 62 5.17 -32.88 6.82
C ASP A 62 5.11 -31.70 7.81
N THR A 63 5.01 -32.01 9.10
CA THR A 63 5.16 -31.04 10.20
C THR A 63 6.58 -30.47 10.33
N ARG A 64 7.50 -30.80 9.40
CA ARG A 64 8.88 -30.28 9.33
C ARG A 64 9.19 -29.54 8.03
N SER A 65 8.21 -29.26 7.17
CA SER A 65 8.50 -28.58 5.91
C SER A 65 9.11 -27.20 6.17
N THR A 66 10.39 -27.03 5.80
CA THR A 66 11.17 -25.79 5.91
C THR A 66 10.87 -24.78 4.80
N THR A 67 9.91 -25.09 3.92
CA THR A 67 9.53 -24.22 2.81
C THR A 67 8.57 -23.15 3.30
N LEU A 68 8.94 -21.88 3.18
CA LEU A 68 8.13 -20.72 3.55
C LEU A 68 6.84 -20.63 2.71
N ARG A 69 5.71 -20.47 3.39
CA ARG A 69 4.38 -20.29 2.83
C ARG A 69 3.84 -18.89 3.10
N HIS A 70 2.88 -18.47 2.28
CA HIS A 70 2.24 -17.16 2.37
C HIS A 70 1.54 -16.88 3.71
N ASP A 71 1.15 -17.93 4.45
CA ASP A 71 0.43 -17.91 5.72
C ASP A 71 1.33 -18.14 6.94
N ASP A 72 2.65 -18.29 6.73
CA ASP A 72 3.60 -18.42 7.82
C ASP A 72 3.92 -17.08 8.47
N SER A 73 4.11 -17.10 9.79
CA SER A 73 4.89 -16.08 10.49
C SER A 73 6.33 -16.53 10.59
N PHE A 74 7.28 -15.59 10.53
CA PHE A 74 8.70 -15.91 10.63
C PHE A 74 9.52 -14.71 11.12
N ARG A 75 10.74 -14.98 11.59
CA ARG A 75 11.76 -13.96 11.86
C ARG A 75 12.79 -13.95 10.74
N LEU A 76 13.05 -12.79 10.16
CA LEU A 76 14.11 -12.57 9.17
C LEU A 76 15.20 -11.70 9.79
N ILE A 77 16.43 -12.21 9.82
CA ILE A 77 17.58 -11.49 10.35
C ILE A 77 18.44 -10.99 9.17
N VAL A 78 18.55 -9.67 9.03
CA VAL A 78 19.29 -9.01 7.95
C VAL A 78 20.47 -8.27 8.56
N ALA A 79 21.68 -8.53 8.04
CA ALA A 79 22.88 -7.76 8.41
C ALA A 79 23.21 -6.75 7.32
N ALA A 80 23.29 -5.46 7.68
CA ALA A 80 23.67 -4.36 6.79
C ALA A 80 24.16 -3.16 7.61
N PHE A 81 24.98 -2.28 7.02
CA PHE A 81 25.52 -1.09 7.69
C PHE A 81 26.21 -1.39 9.04
N ASP A 82 26.92 -2.52 9.12
CA ASP A 82 27.56 -3.04 10.35
C ASP A 82 26.59 -3.31 11.51
N ASP A 83 25.29 -3.47 11.23
CA ASP A 83 24.24 -3.76 12.20
C ASP A 83 23.40 -5.00 11.82
N HIS A 84 22.56 -5.47 12.75
CA HIS A 84 21.65 -6.60 12.57
C HIS A 84 20.20 -6.19 12.86
N PHE A 85 19.35 -6.39 11.86
CA PHE A 85 17.91 -6.09 11.94
C PHE A 85 17.11 -7.38 12.12
N TYR A 86 16.25 -7.41 13.14
CA TYR A 86 15.41 -8.56 13.46
C TYR A 86 13.95 -8.25 13.08
N LEU A 87 13.58 -8.67 11.87
CA LEU A 87 12.26 -8.42 11.30
C LEU A 87 11.32 -9.56 11.71
N HIS A 88 10.32 -9.27 12.53
CA HIS A 88 9.28 -10.23 12.88
C HIS A 88 8.10 -10.02 11.94
N LEU A 89 7.84 -11.01 11.09
CA LEU A 89 6.97 -10.89 9.93
C LEU A 89 5.80 -11.86 10.03
N ARG A 90 4.62 -11.37 9.66
CA ARG A 90 3.35 -12.09 9.62
C ARG A 90 2.66 -11.87 8.27
N PRO A 91 1.77 -12.78 7.84
CA PRO A 91 1.08 -12.67 6.56
C PRO A 91 0.33 -11.35 6.41
N ASN A 92 0.48 -10.69 5.26
CA ASN A 92 -0.37 -9.54 4.94
C ASN A 92 -1.71 -10.03 4.40
N ASN A 93 -2.73 -10.01 5.25
CA ASN A 93 -4.03 -10.56 4.89
C ASN A 93 -4.86 -9.72 3.91
N HIS A 94 -4.55 -8.44 3.75
CA HIS A 94 -5.44 -7.50 3.06
C HIS A 94 -4.92 -7.09 1.67
N LEU A 95 -3.71 -7.51 1.30
CA LEU A 95 -3.08 -7.11 0.04
C LEU A 95 -3.78 -7.70 -1.19
N VAL A 96 -4.18 -8.96 -1.13
CA VAL A 96 -4.78 -9.67 -2.25
C VAL A 96 -6.22 -10.00 -1.89
N HIS A 97 -7.17 -9.44 -2.64
CA HIS A 97 -8.58 -9.76 -2.49
C HIS A 97 -8.80 -11.27 -2.75
N PRO A 98 -9.71 -11.96 -2.03
CA PRO A 98 -10.00 -13.39 -2.27
C PRO A 98 -10.35 -13.72 -3.73
N ALA A 99 -11.11 -12.83 -4.37
CA ALA A 99 -11.46 -12.90 -5.79
C ALA A 99 -10.55 -12.07 -6.72
N ALA A 100 -9.30 -11.81 -6.33
CA ALA A 100 -8.36 -11.05 -7.14
C ALA A 100 -8.03 -11.78 -8.44
N ARG A 101 -7.81 -11.02 -9.53
CA ARG A 101 -7.47 -11.58 -10.84
C ARG A 101 -6.42 -10.74 -11.55
N VAL A 102 -5.62 -11.39 -12.40
CA VAL A 102 -4.70 -10.72 -13.33
C VAL A 102 -5.11 -11.06 -14.75
N THR A 103 -5.27 -10.03 -15.58
CA THR A 103 -5.49 -10.15 -17.02
C THR A 103 -4.24 -9.70 -17.76
N TYR A 104 -3.58 -10.64 -18.42
CA TYR A 104 -2.44 -10.37 -19.28
C TYR A 104 -2.93 -10.18 -20.72
N HIS A 105 -2.48 -9.09 -21.35
CA HIS A 105 -2.76 -8.78 -22.74
C HIS A 105 -1.56 -9.13 -23.60
N SER A 106 -1.79 -9.76 -24.74
CA SER A 106 -0.76 -10.08 -25.72
C SER A 106 -0.77 -9.06 -26.86
N ALA A 107 0.36 -8.94 -27.57
CA ALA A 107 0.49 -8.02 -28.70
C ALA A 107 -0.50 -8.28 -29.85
N ASP A 108 -1.00 -9.52 -29.98
CA ASP A 108 -2.01 -9.92 -30.97
C ASP A 108 -3.46 -9.57 -30.56
N GLY A 109 -3.65 -8.95 -29.40
CA GLY A 109 -4.94 -8.57 -28.85
C GLY A 109 -5.65 -9.70 -28.08
N THR A 110 -5.03 -10.88 -27.94
CA THR A 110 -5.56 -11.94 -27.08
C THR A 110 -5.35 -11.59 -25.61
N THR A 111 -6.28 -12.04 -24.76
CA THR A 111 -6.20 -11.85 -23.31
C THR A 111 -6.23 -13.18 -22.58
N ARG A 112 -5.47 -13.24 -21.48
CA ARG A 112 -5.42 -14.39 -20.57
C ARG A 112 -5.67 -13.88 -19.16
N THR A 113 -6.81 -14.26 -18.59
CA THR A 113 -7.15 -13.93 -17.20
C THR A 113 -6.92 -15.14 -16.32
N GLU A 114 -6.24 -14.93 -15.20
CA GLU A 114 -6.02 -15.96 -14.17
C GLU A 114 -6.27 -15.39 -12.78
N PRO A 115 -6.65 -16.22 -11.79
CA PRO A 115 -6.79 -15.77 -10.41
C PRO A 115 -5.44 -15.34 -9.84
N LEU A 116 -5.43 -14.21 -9.13
CA LEU A 116 -4.30 -13.82 -8.30
C LEU A 116 -4.51 -14.42 -6.92
N LEU A 117 -3.95 -15.60 -6.74
CA LEU A 117 -4.11 -16.37 -5.52
C LEU A 117 -3.21 -15.82 -4.41
N ARG A 118 -3.76 -15.67 -3.21
CA ARG A 118 -3.04 -15.19 -2.03
C ARG A 118 -1.82 -16.07 -1.74
N GLU A 119 -1.94 -17.37 -1.94
CA GLU A 119 -0.91 -18.38 -1.76
C GLU A 119 0.27 -18.25 -2.71
N SER A 120 0.07 -17.60 -3.85
CA SER A 120 1.14 -17.27 -4.80
C SER A 120 1.94 -16.02 -4.40
N VAL A 121 1.45 -15.24 -3.44
CA VAL A 121 2.02 -13.96 -3.01
C VAL A 121 2.54 -14.05 -1.59
N LYS A 122 3.86 -14.17 -1.43
CA LYS A 122 4.54 -14.19 -0.14
C LYS A 122 4.82 -12.77 0.37
N ALA A 123 3.75 -12.02 0.62
CA ALA A 123 3.80 -10.66 1.14
C ALA A 123 3.51 -10.63 2.65
N TYR A 124 4.43 -10.01 3.38
CA TYR A 124 4.41 -9.97 4.83
C TYR A 124 4.51 -8.55 5.36
N LEU A 125 3.96 -8.38 6.55
CA LEU A 125 4.02 -7.15 7.32
C LEU A 125 4.50 -7.47 8.74
N GLY A 126 5.07 -6.50 9.42
CA GLY A 126 5.40 -6.66 10.83
C GLY A 126 6.26 -5.52 11.36
N GLU A 127 7.10 -5.87 12.32
CA GLU A 127 7.82 -4.92 13.18
C GLU A 127 9.31 -5.27 13.23
N VAL A 128 10.14 -4.23 13.37
CA VAL A 128 11.57 -4.39 13.69
C VAL A 128 11.70 -4.44 15.21
N ILE A 129 12.25 -5.53 15.73
CA ILE A 129 12.33 -5.75 17.17
C ILE A 129 13.77 -5.62 17.65
N ASP A 130 13.96 -4.95 18.79
CA ASP A 130 15.26 -4.84 19.42
C ASP A 130 15.84 -6.26 19.70
N PRO A 131 17.15 -6.48 19.45
CA PRO A 131 17.77 -7.80 19.58
C PRO A 131 17.55 -8.45 20.95
N GLN A 132 17.48 -7.68 22.04
CA GLN A 132 17.30 -8.19 23.40
C GLN A 132 15.92 -8.82 23.62
N PHE A 133 14.91 -8.35 22.89
CA PHE A 133 13.52 -8.81 23.00
C PHE A 133 13.12 -9.77 21.89
N SER A 134 13.93 -9.88 20.84
CA SER A 134 13.62 -10.69 19.65
C SER A 134 13.27 -12.16 19.97
N ASP A 135 14.02 -12.82 20.86
CA ASP A 135 13.71 -14.20 21.26
C ASP A 135 12.47 -14.32 22.15
N VAL A 136 12.10 -13.26 22.87
CA VAL A 136 10.85 -13.21 23.63
C VAL A 136 9.69 -13.06 22.65
N ARG A 137 9.77 -12.11 21.71
CA ARG A 137 8.74 -11.90 20.67
C ARG A 137 8.49 -13.17 19.87
N LEU A 138 9.55 -13.87 19.44
CA LEU A 138 9.42 -15.12 18.70
C LEU A 138 8.63 -16.18 19.48
N ARG A 139 8.82 -16.27 20.79
CA ARG A 139 8.08 -17.19 21.68
C ARG A 139 6.62 -16.76 21.86
N GLU A 140 6.36 -15.45 21.92
CA GLU A 140 5.02 -14.90 22.02
C GLU A 140 4.21 -15.16 20.74
N ASP A 141 4.80 -14.87 19.58
CA ASP A 141 4.21 -15.15 18.27
C ASP A 141 3.93 -16.66 18.11
N ALA A 142 4.86 -17.52 18.54
CA ALA A 142 4.65 -18.98 18.50
C ALA A 142 3.58 -19.48 19.47
N ALA A 143 3.33 -18.76 20.56
CA ALA A 143 2.29 -19.10 21.52
C ALA A 143 0.93 -18.46 21.19
N GLY A 144 0.87 -17.53 20.23
CA GLY A 144 -0.33 -16.77 19.89
C GLY A 144 -0.84 -15.91 21.04
N VAL A 145 0.04 -15.44 21.92
CA VAL A 145 -0.31 -14.65 23.11
C VAL A 145 -0.16 -13.16 22.84
N ALA A 146 -0.81 -12.34 23.67
CA ALA A 146 -0.60 -10.89 23.65
C ALA A 146 0.86 -10.56 23.98
N TYR A 147 1.42 -9.59 23.26
CA TYR A 147 2.80 -9.15 23.45
C TYR A 147 3.03 -8.58 24.84
N SER A 148 4.19 -8.89 25.41
CA SER A 148 4.63 -8.24 26.64
C SER A 148 4.77 -6.74 26.41
N ALA A 149 4.26 -5.93 27.34
CA ALA A 149 4.25 -4.49 27.24
C ALA A 149 5.64 -3.89 27.49
N PHE A 150 6.53 -4.04 26.50
CA PHE A 150 7.82 -3.37 26.42
C PHE A 150 7.79 -2.36 25.28
N PRO A 151 7.44 -1.08 25.55
CA PRO A 151 7.37 -0.06 24.50
C PRO A 151 8.71 0.13 23.76
N GLU A 152 9.82 -0.16 24.44
CA GLU A 152 11.19 -0.05 23.91
C GLU A 152 11.57 -1.23 23.00
N ALA A 153 10.76 -2.30 22.93
CA ALA A 153 11.09 -3.48 22.14
C ALA A 153 10.84 -3.29 20.63
N GLU A 154 9.93 -2.40 20.24
CA GLU A 154 9.57 -2.16 18.84
C GLU A 154 10.31 -0.92 18.32
N LEU A 155 11.28 -1.13 17.44
CA LEU A 155 12.11 -0.07 16.85
C LEU A 155 11.49 0.55 15.60
N GLY A 156 10.54 -0.15 14.98
CA GLY A 156 9.81 0.33 13.81
C GLY A 156 9.04 -0.76 13.09
N TRP A 157 8.78 -0.56 11.80
CA TRP A 157 7.91 -1.41 10.99
C TRP A 157 8.65 -2.09 9.85
N ALA A 158 8.11 -3.19 9.31
CA ALA A 158 8.64 -3.90 8.16
C ALA A 158 7.53 -4.32 7.17
N ARG A 159 7.80 -4.21 5.87
CA ARG A 159 6.97 -4.74 4.78
C ARG A 159 7.89 -5.41 3.78
N ILE A 160 7.74 -6.73 3.63
CA ILE A 160 8.67 -7.55 2.88
C ILE A 160 7.89 -8.51 1.99
N MET A 161 8.28 -8.59 0.72
CA MET A 161 7.82 -9.61 -0.23
C MET A 161 8.98 -10.57 -0.51
N ILE A 162 8.78 -11.86 -0.19
CA ILE A 162 9.78 -12.90 -0.44
C ILE A 162 9.58 -13.48 -1.83
N HIS A 163 10.57 -13.33 -2.72
CA HIS A 163 10.50 -13.87 -4.08
C HIS A 163 11.00 -15.32 -4.17
N ASP A 164 12.11 -15.60 -3.46
CA ASP A 164 12.71 -16.92 -3.31
C ASP A 164 13.20 -17.03 -1.87
N GLN A 165 12.90 -18.14 -1.20
CA GLN A 165 13.35 -18.37 0.18
C GLN A 165 14.82 -18.77 0.28
N GLY A 166 15.45 -19.09 -0.86
CA GLY A 166 16.79 -19.65 -0.92
C GLY A 166 16.85 -21.13 -0.55
N ASP A 167 18.08 -21.61 -0.44
CA ASP A 167 18.47 -22.96 -0.02
C ASP A 167 19.84 -22.90 0.69
N ASP A 168 20.48 -24.04 0.91
CA ASP A 168 21.77 -24.11 1.61
C ASP A 168 22.92 -23.39 0.85
N GLU A 169 22.77 -23.17 -0.46
CA GLU A 169 23.78 -22.54 -1.32
C GLU A 169 23.40 -21.10 -1.71
N ARG A 170 22.10 -20.78 -1.78
CA ARG A 170 21.58 -19.49 -2.22
C ARG A 170 20.81 -18.79 -1.10
N PRO A 171 21.16 -17.54 -0.73
CA PRO A 171 20.38 -16.79 0.25
C PRO A 171 18.98 -16.47 -0.31
N PRO A 172 17.98 -16.22 0.56
CA PRO A 172 16.67 -15.74 0.12
C PRO A 172 16.79 -14.43 -0.65
N THR A 173 15.95 -14.28 -1.66
CA THR A 173 15.78 -13.03 -2.41
C THR A 173 14.43 -12.42 -2.05
N PHE A 174 14.45 -11.17 -1.63
CA PHE A 174 13.27 -10.44 -1.21
C PHE A 174 13.41 -8.95 -1.49
N GLU A 175 12.27 -8.26 -1.54
CA GLU A 175 12.21 -6.81 -1.71
C GLU A 175 11.21 -6.22 -0.71
N GLY A 176 11.32 -4.92 -0.48
CA GLY A 176 10.46 -4.21 0.44
C GLY A 176 11.21 -3.13 1.21
N ALA A 177 10.69 -2.74 2.36
CA ALA A 177 11.30 -1.74 3.21
C ALA A 177 11.00 -1.98 4.68
N PHE A 178 11.87 -1.47 5.54
CA PHE A 178 11.65 -1.46 6.97
C PHE A 178 12.20 -0.18 7.58
N ALA A 179 11.60 0.30 8.66
CA ALA A 179 12.03 1.49 9.38
C ALA A 179 12.61 1.13 10.74
N VAL A 180 13.69 1.81 11.11
CA VAL A 180 14.31 1.72 12.44
C VAL A 180 14.55 3.14 12.93
N ASP A 181 13.99 3.50 14.07
CA ASP A 181 14.11 4.84 14.67
C ASP A 181 13.77 5.97 13.68
N GLY A 182 12.77 5.73 12.83
CA GLY A 182 12.31 6.68 11.81
C GLY A 182 13.14 6.72 10.51
N VAL A 183 14.23 5.96 10.39
CA VAL A 183 15.01 5.82 9.16
C VAL A 183 14.54 4.61 8.36
N VAL A 184 14.01 4.84 7.16
CA VAL A 184 13.57 3.76 6.26
C VAL A 184 14.77 3.20 5.50
N HIS A 185 14.83 1.88 5.46
CA HIS A 185 15.77 1.07 4.72
C HIS A 185 15.02 0.37 3.59
N HIS A 186 15.43 0.61 2.35
CA HIS A 186 14.81 0.04 1.16
C HIS A 186 15.65 -1.11 0.65
N VAL A 187 15.05 -2.28 0.51
CA VAL A 187 15.70 -3.50 0.02
C VAL A 187 15.15 -3.82 -1.36
N MET A 188 16.05 -3.97 -2.32
CA MET A 188 15.69 -4.36 -3.68
C MET A 188 16.73 -5.30 -4.28
N THR A 189 16.34 -6.03 -5.31
CA THR A 189 17.28 -6.84 -6.08
C THR A 189 18.25 -5.95 -6.87
N LYS A 190 19.46 -6.42 -7.12
CA LYS A 190 20.43 -5.73 -7.99
C LYS A 190 19.84 -5.41 -9.36
N ASP A 191 19.12 -6.36 -9.96
CA ASP A 191 18.53 -6.17 -11.28
C ASP A 191 17.42 -5.10 -11.25
N HIS A 192 16.62 -5.05 -10.20
CA HIS A 192 15.64 -4.00 -10.02
C HIS A 192 16.32 -2.64 -9.91
N TYR A 193 17.32 -2.51 -9.03
CA TYR A 193 18.08 -1.26 -8.91
C TYR A 193 18.70 -0.81 -10.23
N LEU A 194 19.31 -1.71 -11.00
CA LEU A 194 19.91 -1.36 -12.28
C LEU A 194 18.87 -0.86 -13.32
N ARG A 195 17.61 -1.30 -13.21
CA ARG A 195 16.51 -0.82 -14.05
C ARG A 195 15.97 0.55 -13.63
N THR A 196 16.04 0.89 -12.34
CA THR A 196 15.38 2.08 -11.77
C THR A 196 16.35 3.14 -11.24
N LYS A 197 17.66 2.89 -11.28
CA LYS A 197 18.70 3.84 -10.83
C LYS A 197 18.76 5.09 -11.70
N TYR A 198 19.10 6.20 -11.07
CA TYR A 198 19.36 7.46 -11.76
C TYR A 198 20.82 7.56 -12.23
N PRO A 199 21.14 8.43 -13.20
CA PRO A 199 22.50 8.55 -13.75
C PRO A 199 23.60 8.87 -12.74
N LEU A 200 23.26 9.51 -11.62
CA LEU A 200 24.20 9.89 -10.55
C LEU A 200 24.17 8.92 -9.36
N ASP A 201 23.33 7.88 -9.41
CA ASP A 201 23.31 6.86 -8.38
C ASP A 201 24.58 5.98 -8.45
N PRO A 202 25.01 5.35 -7.33
CA PRO A 202 26.23 4.56 -7.29
C PRO A 202 26.25 3.40 -8.29
N GLU A 203 27.38 3.17 -8.95
CA GLU A 203 27.58 2.01 -9.80
C GLU A 203 27.82 0.74 -8.98
N ILE A 204 27.20 -0.37 -9.38
CA ILE A 204 27.44 -1.68 -8.77
C ILE A 204 28.49 -2.42 -9.61
N VAL A 205 29.63 -2.76 -8.99
CA VAL A 205 30.67 -3.56 -9.64
C VAL A 205 30.10 -4.95 -9.95
N HIS A 206 30.18 -5.37 -11.22
CA HIS A 206 29.52 -6.58 -11.74
C HIS A 206 29.81 -7.91 -11.00
N SER A 207 30.86 -7.98 -10.16
CA SER A 207 31.31 -9.21 -9.48
C SER A 207 30.56 -9.58 -8.20
N ILE A 208 29.63 -8.74 -7.71
CA ILE A 208 28.82 -9.04 -6.52
C ILE A 208 27.40 -9.33 -6.99
N ASP A 209 26.98 -10.59 -6.89
CA ASP A 209 25.57 -10.98 -6.99
C ASP A 209 24.91 -10.83 -5.62
N GLY A 210 23.66 -10.35 -5.61
CA GLY A 210 22.91 -10.18 -4.37
C GLY A 210 21.87 -9.07 -4.44
N MET A 211 21.30 -8.79 -3.28
CA MET A 211 20.40 -7.65 -3.06
C MET A 211 21.21 -6.39 -2.79
N ILE A 212 20.51 -5.26 -2.80
CA ILE A 212 21.03 -3.99 -2.31
C ILE A 212 20.12 -3.44 -1.21
N ILE A 213 20.71 -2.63 -0.34
CA ILE A 213 19.98 -1.88 0.67
C ILE A 213 20.54 -0.47 0.75
N TRP A 214 19.65 0.51 0.80
CA TRP A 214 19.96 1.94 0.98
C TRP A 214 18.97 2.55 1.96
N ARG A 215 19.38 3.63 2.62
CA ARG A 215 18.52 4.37 3.56
C ARG A 215 18.11 5.70 2.98
N ASP A 216 17.01 6.23 3.47
CA ASP A 216 16.61 7.62 3.18
C ASP A 216 17.73 8.63 3.51
N SER A 217 18.52 8.36 4.54
CA SER A 217 19.70 9.16 4.92
C SER A 217 20.90 9.03 3.97
N ASP A 218 20.84 8.11 3.01
CA ASP A 218 21.84 7.94 1.96
C ASP A 218 21.45 8.67 0.66
N VAL A 219 20.32 9.37 0.60
CA VAL A 219 19.98 10.25 -0.52
C VAL A 219 20.76 11.57 -0.40
N MET A 220 21.30 12.08 -1.51
CA MET A 220 22.07 13.32 -1.54
C MET A 220 21.23 14.51 -1.05
N THR A 221 21.86 15.47 -0.38
CA THR A 221 21.26 16.80 -0.15
C THR A 221 21.23 17.64 -1.43
N PRO A 222 20.45 18.73 -1.50
CA PRO A 222 20.47 19.64 -2.66
C PRO A 222 21.87 20.15 -3.00
N GLU A 223 22.69 20.43 -1.99
CA GLU A 223 24.07 20.91 -2.15
C GLU A 223 24.98 19.81 -2.69
N GLU A 224 24.85 18.57 -2.17
CA GLU A 224 25.59 17.42 -2.66
C GLU A 224 25.24 17.10 -4.12
N GLU A 225 23.96 17.18 -4.49
CA GLU A 225 23.52 16.98 -5.88
C GLU A 225 24.06 18.09 -6.80
N GLN A 226 23.98 19.35 -6.39
CA GLN A 226 24.51 20.48 -7.17
C GLN A 226 26.02 20.32 -7.39
N LEU A 227 26.76 19.90 -6.35
CA LEU A 227 28.19 19.61 -6.43
C LEU A 227 28.46 18.44 -7.39
N ALA A 228 27.69 17.35 -7.29
CA ALA A 228 27.83 16.19 -8.17
C ALA A 228 27.54 16.53 -9.65
N ARG A 229 26.57 17.41 -9.91
CA ARG A 229 26.19 17.83 -11.28
C ARG A 229 27.13 18.86 -11.88
N LYS A 230 27.48 19.91 -11.13
CA LYS A 230 28.22 21.08 -11.64
C LYS A 230 29.72 21.03 -11.35
N GLY A 231 30.18 20.14 -10.47
CA GLY A 231 31.58 20.09 -10.00
C GLY A 231 31.96 21.24 -9.06
N SER A 232 31.04 22.16 -8.76
CA SER A 232 31.22 23.27 -7.83
C SER A 232 29.89 23.64 -7.16
N TYR A 233 29.93 23.98 -5.88
CA TYR A 233 28.82 24.57 -5.15
C TYR A 233 28.87 26.10 -5.27
N SER A 234 27.71 26.73 -5.48
CA SER A 234 27.60 28.19 -5.54
C SER A 234 26.46 28.67 -4.64
N GLU A 235 26.82 29.27 -3.51
CA GLU A 235 25.86 29.82 -2.54
C GLU A 235 25.02 30.98 -3.10
N SER A 236 25.46 31.61 -4.20
CA SER A 236 24.72 32.65 -4.92
C SER A 236 23.63 32.13 -5.86
N GLU A 237 23.53 30.82 -6.07
CA GLU A 237 22.44 30.15 -6.79
C GLU A 237 21.90 29.01 -5.90
N PRO A 238 21.11 29.32 -4.86
CA PRO A 238 20.48 28.28 -4.06
C PRO A 238 19.59 27.42 -4.98
N PRO A 239 19.60 26.08 -4.83
CA PRO A 239 18.74 25.21 -5.61
C PRO A 239 17.28 25.61 -5.36
N THR A 240 16.63 26.15 -6.40
CA THR A 240 15.20 26.47 -6.33
C THR A 240 14.41 25.18 -6.33
N ALA A 241 13.87 24.79 -5.18
CA ALA A 241 12.93 23.68 -5.10
C ALA A 241 11.61 24.06 -5.80
N PRO A 242 11.00 23.15 -6.59
CA PRO A 242 9.62 23.29 -7.04
C PRO A 242 8.69 23.60 -5.86
N ARG A 243 7.68 24.44 -6.07
CA ARG A 243 6.67 24.75 -5.03
C ARG A 243 5.32 24.08 -5.29
N THR A 244 5.11 23.64 -6.51
CA THR A 244 3.88 23.02 -7.02
C THR A 244 4.25 21.99 -8.08
N CYS A 245 3.33 21.07 -8.38
CA CYS A 245 3.49 20.12 -9.48
C CYS A 245 2.34 20.22 -10.49
N ALA A 246 2.27 19.30 -11.46
CA ALA A 246 1.20 19.32 -12.47
C ALA A 246 -0.19 19.11 -11.86
N HIS A 247 -0.28 18.38 -10.74
CA HIS A 247 -1.52 18.18 -9.97
C HIS A 247 -2.22 19.50 -9.63
N ASP A 248 -1.47 20.49 -9.12
CA ASP A 248 -2.01 21.78 -8.65
C ASP A 248 -2.54 22.65 -9.80
N LYS A 249 -2.16 22.33 -11.03
CA LYS A 249 -2.51 23.09 -12.24
C LYS A 249 -3.69 22.46 -13.00
N MET A 250 -4.16 21.29 -12.56
CA MET A 250 -5.32 20.65 -13.18
C MET A 250 -6.58 21.40 -12.81
N SER A 251 -7.37 21.78 -13.82
CA SER A 251 -8.55 22.61 -13.62
C SER A 251 -9.54 22.01 -12.62
N TYR A 252 -9.71 20.68 -12.63
CA TYR A 252 -10.62 19.99 -11.72
C TYR A 252 -10.15 20.02 -10.26
N ASN A 253 -8.85 20.13 -10.00
CA ASN A 253 -8.30 20.07 -8.64
C ASN A 253 -8.30 21.43 -7.93
N THR A 254 -8.77 22.48 -8.60
CA THR A 254 -8.81 23.82 -8.00
C THR A 254 -10.09 24.05 -7.17
N PRO A 255 -10.09 25.00 -6.22
CA PRO A 255 -11.27 25.37 -5.44
C PRO A 255 -12.50 25.75 -6.27
N GLU A 256 -12.29 26.27 -7.49
CA GLU A 256 -13.38 26.70 -8.37
C GLU A 256 -14.16 25.52 -8.97
N GLN A 257 -13.50 24.39 -9.24
CA GLN A 257 -14.12 23.25 -9.92
C GLN A 257 -14.38 22.07 -8.98
N ASN A 258 -13.52 21.80 -8.01
CA ASN A 258 -13.66 20.60 -7.18
C ASN A 258 -14.79 20.76 -6.14
N PRO A 259 -15.78 19.86 -6.10
CA PRO A 259 -16.86 19.91 -5.11
C PRO A 259 -16.37 19.80 -3.66
N MET A 260 -15.20 19.20 -3.39
CA MET A 260 -14.65 19.07 -2.04
C MET A 260 -14.55 20.41 -1.31
N PHE A 261 -14.16 21.47 -2.05
CA PHE A 261 -14.00 22.82 -1.50
C PHE A 261 -15.32 23.60 -1.39
N GLN A 262 -16.43 23.06 -1.90
CA GLN A 262 -17.74 23.71 -1.88
C GLN A 262 -18.54 23.26 -0.64
N ILE A 263 -19.11 24.19 0.12
CA ILE A 263 -20.02 23.87 1.23
C ILE A 263 -21.42 23.62 0.65
N ALA A 264 -22.07 22.51 1.05
CA ALA A 264 -23.47 22.29 0.71
C ALA A 264 -24.35 23.42 1.28
N PRO A 265 -25.19 24.10 0.48
CA PRO A 265 -26.01 25.20 0.98
C PRO A 265 -26.96 24.68 2.06
N THR A 266 -26.81 25.18 3.29
CA THR A 266 -27.78 24.96 4.36
C THR A 266 -29.11 25.56 3.92
N THR A 267 -30.14 24.73 3.76
CA THR A 267 -31.50 25.21 3.45
C THR A 267 -31.99 26.14 4.57
N PRO A 268 -32.36 27.41 4.30
CA PRO A 268 -32.86 28.30 5.34
C PRO A 268 -34.31 27.92 5.64
N TRP A 269 -34.54 27.25 6.77
CA TRP A 269 -35.88 27.02 7.27
C TRP A 269 -36.41 28.33 7.86
N TYR A 270 -37.19 29.07 7.07
CA TYR A 270 -38.00 30.17 7.57
C TYR A 270 -39.09 29.62 8.50
N GLY A 271 -38.82 29.58 9.80
CA GLY A 271 -39.79 29.30 10.86
C GLY A 271 -40.05 30.55 11.70
N LEU A 272 -41.23 31.15 11.54
CA LEU A 272 -41.77 32.23 12.38
C LEU A 272 -41.92 31.78 13.85
N GLY A 273 -41.36 32.53 14.83
CA GLY A 273 -41.53 32.20 16.25
C GLY A 273 -40.81 33.10 17.28
N VAL A 274 -41.27 34.35 17.38
CA VAL A 274 -41.42 35.25 18.56
C VAL A 274 -40.88 34.81 19.98
N PHE A 275 -39.98 35.65 20.53
CA PHE A 275 -39.54 35.92 21.93
C PHE A 275 -39.04 34.81 22.89
N GLY A 276 -37.80 34.97 23.41
CA GLY A 276 -37.40 34.42 24.72
C GLY A 276 -35.89 34.31 25.04
N ASN A 277 -35.35 35.34 25.71
CA ASN A 277 -34.16 35.41 26.58
C ASN A 277 -32.72 35.26 26.04
N THR A 278 -31.99 36.35 26.28
CA THR A 278 -30.56 36.61 26.10
C THR A 278 -29.69 35.73 27.00
N SER A 279 -28.88 34.86 26.39
CA SER A 279 -27.62 34.39 26.96
C SER A 279 -26.49 34.76 25.98
N LEU A 280 -25.49 35.45 26.52
CA LEU A 280 -24.32 35.99 25.83
C LEU A 280 -23.55 34.85 25.14
N SER A 281 -23.83 34.63 23.85
CA SER A 281 -22.93 33.94 22.93
C SER A 281 -22.20 35.01 22.12
N ARG A 282 -20.87 34.88 22.03
CA ARG A 282 -20.02 35.71 21.21
C ARG A 282 -20.55 35.65 19.77
N ARG A 283 -21.04 36.79 19.26
CA ARG A 283 -21.29 36.96 17.83
C ARG A 283 -19.92 37.04 17.18
N ASP A 284 -19.47 35.94 16.61
CA ASP A 284 -18.42 36.02 15.60
C ASP A 284 -19.08 36.49 14.30
N ASP A 285 -18.53 37.56 13.76
CA ASP A 285 -19.03 38.31 12.62
C ASP A 285 -19.05 37.42 11.36
N VAL A 286 -20.23 36.91 11.01
CA VAL A 286 -20.51 36.30 9.71
C VAL A 286 -20.71 37.43 8.69
N ALA A 287 -19.61 37.87 8.09
CA ALA A 287 -19.60 38.65 6.85
C ALA A 287 -18.25 38.45 6.14
N GLY A 288 -18.17 37.45 5.25
CA GLY A 288 -17.00 37.18 4.40
C GLY A 288 -16.33 35.83 4.59
N GLY A 289 -17.09 34.77 4.91
CA GLY A 289 -16.56 33.40 5.06
C GLY A 289 -16.05 32.81 3.75
N GLY A 290 -14.81 33.12 3.39
CA GLY A 290 -13.98 32.22 2.59
C GLY A 290 -13.48 31.12 3.52
N MET A 291 -13.80 29.86 3.24
CA MET A 291 -13.09 28.75 3.87
C MET A 291 -11.61 28.90 3.53
N SER A 292 -10.77 28.74 4.54
CA SER A 292 -9.35 28.55 4.31
C SER A 292 -9.16 27.19 3.66
N THR A 293 -8.72 27.17 2.40
CA THR A 293 -8.39 25.95 1.63
C THR A 293 -7.11 25.27 2.14
N ASN A 294 -6.52 25.78 3.23
CA ASN A 294 -5.26 25.30 3.82
C ASN A 294 -5.44 24.28 4.96
N PHE A 295 -6.67 23.98 5.38
CA PHE A 295 -7.00 22.99 6.43
C PHE A 295 -6.28 23.20 7.79
N ALA A 296 -5.80 24.42 8.08
CA ALA A 296 -5.08 24.72 9.31
C ALA A 296 -5.91 24.46 10.60
N ASN A 297 -7.24 24.51 10.49
CA ASN A 297 -8.18 24.30 11.60
C ASN A 297 -8.40 22.83 11.99
N VAL A 298 -7.96 21.87 11.15
CA VAL A 298 -8.13 20.44 11.39
C VAL A 298 -6.80 19.71 11.61
N ILE A 299 -5.69 20.43 11.73
CA ILE A 299 -4.36 19.83 11.96
C ILE A 299 -4.41 18.84 13.13
N GLY A 300 -4.06 17.58 12.85
CA GLY A 300 -4.02 16.50 13.83
C GLY A 300 -5.38 15.92 14.23
N ASP A 301 -6.50 16.44 13.70
CA ASP A 301 -7.84 15.93 14.00
C ASP A 301 -8.12 14.63 13.23
N ASN A 302 -8.06 13.51 13.95
CA ASN A 302 -8.37 12.18 13.40
C ASN A 302 -9.82 11.74 13.66
N SER A 303 -10.70 12.62 14.15
CA SER A 303 -12.06 12.28 14.56
C SER A 303 -12.87 11.65 13.43
N GLY A 304 -12.72 12.15 12.21
CA GLY A 304 -13.40 11.67 11.01
C GLY A 304 -12.82 10.41 10.35
N CYS A 305 -11.68 9.92 10.82
CA CYS A 305 -11.08 8.69 10.29
C CYS A 305 -11.72 7.40 10.86
N PRO A 306 -11.68 6.29 10.10
CA PRO A 306 -12.24 5.01 10.53
C PRO A 306 -11.71 4.53 11.88
N LYS A 307 -12.62 4.13 12.78
CA LYS A 307 -12.25 3.60 14.11
C LYS A 307 -11.96 2.10 14.09
N SER A 308 -12.58 1.35 13.18
CA SER A 308 -12.20 -0.03 12.86
C SER A 308 -11.33 -0.07 11.60
N GLN A 309 -10.52 -1.12 11.47
CA GLN A 309 -9.66 -1.30 10.31
C GLN A 309 -10.52 -1.53 9.06
N GLN A 310 -10.33 -0.69 8.06
CA GLN A 310 -10.99 -0.79 6.76
C GLN A 310 -10.00 -1.27 5.69
N VAL A 311 -10.53 -1.74 4.57
CA VAL A 311 -9.79 -2.11 3.37
C VAL A 311 -10.36 -1.36 2.16
N LEU A 312 -9.49 -0.76 1.36
CA LEU A 312 -9.82 -0.23 0.05
C LEU A 312 -9.31 -1.20 -1.01
N TYR A 313 -10.22 -1.83 -1.75
CA TYR A 313 -9.85 -2.67 -2.88
C TYR A 313 -9.73 -1.85 -4.16
N MET A 314 -8.59 -2.02 -4.83
CA MET A 314 -8.15 -1.25 -5.97
C MET A 314 -7.92 -2.13 -7.19
N GLY A 315 -8.17 -1.57 -8.36
CA GLY A 315 -7.72 -2.10 -9.63
C GLY A 315 -6.41 -1.42 -10.03
N VAL A 316 -5.50 -2.15 -10.64
CA VAL A 316 -4.22 -1.60 -11.09
C VAL A 316 -4.00 -1.99 -12.54
N ALA A 317 -3.56 -1.05 -13.36
CA ALA A 317 -3.21 -1.29 -14.75
C ALA A 317 -1.72 -0.99 -14.96
N ALA A 318 -1.04 -1.78 -15.78
CA ALA A 318 0.34 -1.57 -16.17
C ALA A 318 0.39 -1.37 -17.69
N ASP A 319 0.89 -0.22 -18.14
CA ASP A 319 1.05 0.03 -19.57
C ASP A 319 2.25 -0.71 -20.18
N CYS A 320 2.32 -0.72 -21.50
CA CYS A 320 3.36 -1.41 -22.23
C CYS A 320 4.78 -0.95 -21.88
N GLN A 321 4.96 0.34 -21.57
CA GLN A 321 6.27 0.91 -21.25
C GLN A 321 6.71 0.49 -19.86
N TYR A 322 5.78 0.46 -18.90
CA TYR A 322 6.02 -0.07 -17.57
C TYR A 322 6.44 -1.54 -17.63
N VAL A 323 5.69 -2.36 -18.38
CA VAL A 323 6.00 -3.80 -18.54
C VAL A 323 7.33 -4.00 -19.25
N SER A 324 7.62 -3.19 -20.28
CA SER A 324 8.92 -3.21 -20.97
C SER A 324 10.07 -2.86 -20.02
N GLN A 325 9.90 -1.87 -19.15
CA GLN A 325 10.92 -1.44 -18.21
C GLN A 325 11.26 -2.53 -17.19
N TYR A 326 10.25 -3.23 -16.67
CA TYR A 326 10.46 -4.39 -15.78
C TYR A 326 10.82 -5.69 -16.51
N GLY A 327 10.90 -5.64 -17.84
CA GLY A 327 11.37 -6.70 -18.73
C GLY A 327 10.31 -7.73 -19.11
N ASN A 328 9.38 -8.05 -18.20
CA ASN A 328 8.26 -8.95 -18.48
C ASN A 328 7.06 -8.67 -17.55
N LYS A 329 5.94 -9.31 -17.88
CA LYS A 329 4.65 -9.16 -17.20
C LYS A 329 4.73 -9.61 -15.73
N ASP A 330 5.42 -10.72 -15.44
CA ASP A 330 5.52 -11.27 -14.09
C ASP A 330 6.32 -10.35 -13.15
N ASN A 331 7.43 -9.78 -13.64
CA ASN A 331 8.23 -8.81 -12.89
C ASN A 331 7.44 -7.54 -12.61
N ALA A 332 6.71 -7.03 -13.61
CA ALA A 332 5.83 -5.87 -13.43
C ALA A 332 4.73 -6.15 -12.40
N THR A 333 4.09 -7.33 -12.45
CA THR A 333 3.09 -7.75 -11.46
C THR A 333 3.67 -7.86 -10.05
N LYS A 334 4.86 -8.46 -9.90
CA LYS A 334 5.53 -8.57 -8.60
C LYS A 334 5.88 -7.20 -8.03
N GLN A 335 6.34 -6.28 -8.87
CA GLN A 335 6.65 -4.92 -8.44
C GLN A 335 5.39 -4.20 -7.95
N ILE A 336 4.29 -4.27 -8.70
CA ILE A 336 3.01 -3.68 -8.29
C ILE A 336 2.56 -4.23 -6.93
N LEU A 337 2.66 -5.54 -6.72
CA LEU A 337 2.31 -6.14 -5.43
C LEU A 337 3.20 -5.63 -4.29
N ASN A 338 4.49 -5.42 -4.55
CA ASN A 338 5.43 -4.86 -3.59
C ASN A 338 5.09 -3.38 -3.26
N ASP A 339 4.77 -2.57 -4.27
CA ASP A 339 4.40 -1.16 -4.07
C ASP A 339 3.12 -1.01 -3.23
N TRP A 340 2.09 -1.83 -3.49
CA TRP A 340 0.87 -1.83 -2.68
C TRP A 340 1.11 -2.35 -1.26
N ASN A 341 1.99 -3.34 -1.09
CA ASN A 341 2.37 -3.84 0.25
C ASN A 341 3.03 -2.73 1.09
N LEU A 342 3.87 -1.90 0.46
CA LEU A 342 4.55 -0.77 1.08
C LEU A 342 3.61 0.40 1.36
N ALA A 343 2.91 0.88 0.32
CA ALA A 343 1.96 1.99 0.43
C ALA A 343 0.86 1.70 1.46
N SER A 344 0.34 0.45 1.49
CA SER A 344 -0.66 0.05 2.49
C SER A 344 -0.17 0.18 3.93
N SER A 345 1.14 0.13 4.18
CA SER A 345 1.69 0.33 5.53
C SER A 345 1.32 1.70 6.07
N LEU A 346 1.57 2.72 5.25
CA LEU A 346 1.37 4.12 5.59
C LEU A 346 -0.11 4.43 5.84
N TYR A 347 -0.99 3.98 4.95
CA TYR A 347 -2.43 4.15 5.13
C TYR A 347 -2.96 3.42 6.36
N LYS A 348 -2.42 2.23 6.65
CA LYS A 348 -2.86 1.44 7.80
C LYS A 348 -2.47 2.13 9.10
N SER A 349 -1.25 2.63 9.21
CA SER A 349 -0.77 3.31 10.41
C SER A 349 -1.44 4.67 10.62
N THR A 350 -1.71 5.42 9.54
CA THR A 350 -2.21 6.80 9.63
C THR A 350 -3.73 6.87 9.68
N PHE A 351 -4.43 6.10 8.84
CA PHE A 351 -5.87 6.22 8.61
C PHE A 351 -6.68 4.98 9.02
N ASN A 352 -6.02 3.93 9.50
CA ASN A 352 -6.65 2.63 9.76
C ASN A 352 -7.27 2.00 8.49
N VAL A 353 -6.68 2.28 7.32
CA VAL A 353 -7.09 1.76 6.01
C VAL A 353 -5.98 0.91 5.43
N SER A 354 -6.26 -0.32 5.02
CA SER A 354 -5.34 -1.13 4.22
C SER A 354 -5.66 -0.99 2.73
N LEU A 355 -4.65 -1.02 1.87
CA LEU A 355 -4.84 -1.03 0.42
C LEU A 355 -4.70 -2.47 -0.07
N GLY A 356 -5.68 -2.92 -0.85
CA GLY A 356 -5.71 -4.26 -1.44
C GLY A 356 -5.93 -4.20 -2.94
N ILE A 357 -5.50 -5.24 -3.65
CA ILE A 357 -5.66 -5.39 -5.10
C ILE A 357 -6.73 -6.44 -5.36
N VAL A 358 -7.67 -6.12 -6.25
CA VAL A 358 -8.72 -7.03 -6.73
C VAL A 358 -8.66 -7.28 -8.24
N GLU A 359 -8.04 -6.38 -9.00
CA GLU A 359 -7.89 -6.59 -10.43
C GLU A 359 -6.57 -6.00 -10.94
N LEU A 360 -5.85 -6.77 -11.77
CA LEU A 360 -4.66 -6.33 -12.48
C LEU A 360 -4.86 -6.41 -14.00
N GLN A 361 -4.53 -5.34 -14.70
CA GLN A 361 -4.57 -5.24 -16.17
C GLN A 361 -3.15 -5.02 -16.69
N VAL A 362 -2.46 -6.09 -17.09
CA VAL A 362 -1.04 -6.06 -17.45
C VAL A 362 -0.86 -6.14 -18.96
N GLN A 363 -0.42 -5.05 -19.58
CA GLN A 363 -0.29 -4.95 -21.03
C GLN A 363 0.93 -5.73 -21.56
N ASP A 364 1.00 -5.91 -22.89
CA ASP A 364 2.20 -6.44 -23.52
C ASP A 364 3.37 -5.46 -23.41
N SER A 365 4.61 -5.96 -23.30
CA SER A 365 5.81 -5.09 -23.31
C SER A 365 5.95 -4.33 -24.64
N SER A 366 5.34 -4.83 -25.71
CA SER A 366 5.30 -4.18 -27.00
C SER A 366 4.15 -3.19 -27.05
N CYS A 367 4.45 -1.90 -27.10
CA CYS A 367 3.41 -0.88 -27.25
C CYS A 367 2.71 -1.00 -28.60
N PRO A 368 1.38 -0.78 -28.65
CA PRO A 368 0.63 -0.86 -29.90
C PRO A 368 1.06 0.26 -30.85
N SER A 369 1.18 -0.07 -32.14
CA SER A 369 1.55 0.89 -33.20
C SER A 369 0.43 1.85 -33.60
N ALA A 370 -0.80 1.56 -33.17
CA ALA A 370 -2.00 2.37 -33.40
C ALA A 370 -2.83 2.45 -32.12
N THR A 371 -3.61 3.52 -31.98
CA THR A 371 -4.48 3.73 -30.81
C THR A 371 -5.53 2.64 -30.72
N ASN A 372 -5.62 1.98 -29.56
CA ASN A 372 -6.65 0.99 -29.27
C ASN A 372 -7.78 1.63 -28.45
N SER A 373 -8.99 1.69 -29.01
CA SER A 373 -10.14 2.31 -28.33
C SER A 373 -10.56 1.61 -27.04
N SER A 374 -10.24 0.34 -26.85
CA SER A 374 -10.57 -0.42 -25.65
C SER A 374 -9.61 -0.16 -24.49
N VAL A 375 -8.39 0.31 -24.77
CA VAL A 375 -7.36 0.68 -23.77
C VAL A 375 -6.59 1.93 -24.27
N PRO A 376 -7.27 3.08 -24.39
CA PRO A 376 -6.70 4.25 -25.09
C PRO A 376 -5.50 4.88 -24.37
N TRP A 377 -5.32 4.57 -23.08
CA TRP A 377 -4.20 4.96 -22.24
C TRP A 377 -2.92 4.12 -22.50
N ASN A 378 -3.02 2.95 -23.13
CA ASN A 378 -1.87 2.08 -23.42
C ASN A 378 -1.16 2.53 -24.71
N VAL A 379 -0.35 3.58 -24.60
CA VAL A 379 0.41 4.16 -25.72
C VAL A 379 1.88 4.34 -25.35
N ALA A 380 2.75 4.26 -26.35
CA ALA A 380 4.18 4.50 -26.16
C ALA A 380 4.48 5.92 -25.64
N CYS A 381 5.62 6.10 -24.97
CA CYS A 381 6.02 7.43 -24.50
C CYS A 381 6.23 8.37 -25.68
N SER A 382 5.67 9.57 -25.59
CA SER A 382 5.80 10.62 -26.61
C SER A 382 5.52 11.98 -25.97
N ASP A 383 6.12 13.04 -26.52
CA ASP A 383 5.85 14.42 -26.06
C ASP A 383 4.40 14.86 -26.34
N SER A 384 3.68 14.12 -27.20
CA SER A 384 2.27 14.39 -27.55
C SER A 384 1.25 13.85 -26.56
N VAL A 385 1.66 12.96 -25.64
CA VAL A 385 0.77 12.37 -24.63
C VAL A 385 1.42 12.50 -23.27
N THR A 386 0.97 13.53 -22.53
CA THR A 386 1.45 13.83 -21.18
C THR A 386 0.84 12.89 -20.14
N LEU A 387 1.33 12.93 -18.90
CA LEU A 387 0.72 12.22 -17.77
C LEU A 387 -0.72 12.68 -17.52
N ASN A 388 -1.02 13.97 -17.70
CA ASN A 388 -2.38 14.50 -17.59
C ASN A 388 -3.30 13.87 -18.65
N ASP A 389 -2.80 13.74 -19.89
CA ASP A 389 -3.54 13.07 -20.97
C ASP A 389 -3.76 11.59 -20.64
N ARG A 390 -2.73 10.90 -20.14
CA ARG A 390 -2.82 9.49 -19.69
C ARG A 390 -3.85 9.32 -18.57
N LEU A 391 -3.83 10.21 -17.58
CA LEU A 391 -4.82 10.22 -16.50
C LEU A 391 -6.22 10.37 -17.08
N SER A 392 -6.45 11.38 -17.93
CA SER A 392 -7.77 11.59 -18.56
C SER A 392 -8.22 10.38 -19.41
N LEU A 393 -7.34 9.78 -20.21
CA LEU A 393 -7.67 8.60 -21.03
C LEU A 393 -7.97 7.38 -20.14
N PHE A 394 -7.23 7.21 -19.05
CA PHE A 394 -7.45 6.15 -18.09
C PHE A 394 -8.75 6.35 -17.30
N SER A 395 -9.07 7.59 -16.94
CA SER A 395 -10.33 7.93 -16.28
C SER A 395 -11.54 7.68 -17.16
N GLN A 396 -11.43 7.95 -18.47
CA GLN A 396 -12.46 7.62 -19.45
C GLN A 396 -12.67 6.11 -19.55
N TRP A 397 -11.56 5.35 -19.63
CA TRP A 397 -11.61 3.89 -19.61
C TRP A 397 -12.26 3.37 -18.31
N ARG A 398 -11.88 3.90 -17.15
CA ARG A 398 -12.47 3.56 -15.85
C ARG A 398 -13.98 3.78 -15.82
N GLY A 399 -14.43 4.93 -16.33
CA GLY A 399 -15.86 5.24 -16.42
C GLY A 399 -16.63 4.26 -17.31
N SER A 400 -15.99 3.77 -18.37
CA SER A 400 -16.59 2.78 -19.29
C SER A 400 -16.67 1.36 -18.72
N LYS A 401 -15.86 1.02 -17.70
CA LYS A 401 -15.94 -0.30 -17.02
C LYS A 401 -17.25 -0.51 -16.26
N GLY A 402 -17.94 0.56 -15.88
CA GLY A 402 -19.15 0.47 -15.07
C GLY A 402 -18.87 0.14 -13.60
N SER A 403 -19.89 -0.36 -12.90
CA SER A 403 -19.80 -0.68 -11.49
C SER A 403 -19.21 -2.06 -11.26
N ASP A 404 -17.97 -2.10 -10.81
CA ASP A 404 -17.16 -3.30 -10.54
C ASP A 404 -16.87 -3.49 -9.04
N GLY A 405 -17.43 -2.64 -8.18
CA GLY A 405 -17.17 -2.64 -6.73
C GLY A 405 -15.77 -2.13 -6.34
N VAL A 406 -14.94 -1.73 -7.30
CA VAL A 406 -13.57 -1.26 -7.07
C VAL A 406 -13.60 0.22 -6.66
N GLY A 407 -12.89 0.53 -5.58
CA GLY A 407 -12.88 1.87 -5.00
C GLY A 407 -12.02 2.88 -5.76
N LEU A 408 -10.87 2.46 -6.25
CA LEU A 408 -9.95 3.26 -7.06
C LEU A 408 -9.26 2.41 -8.12
N TRP A 409 -8.88 3.04 -9.24
CA TRP A 409 -8.05 2.44 -10.27
C TRP A 409 -6.73 3.20 -10.43
N HIS A 410 -5.61 2.50 -10.46
CA HIS A 410 -4.29 3.13 -10.55
C HIS A 410 -3.56 2.66 -11.81
N LEU A 411 -2.99 3.58 -12.57
CA LEU A 411 -2.17 3.25 -13.75
C LEU A 411 -0.68 3.37 -13.40
N MET A 412 0.06 2.28 -13.61
CA MET A 412 1.51 2.26 -13.59
C MET A 412 2.04 2.44 -15.00
N SER A 413 2.83 3.50 -15.21
CA SER A 413 3.33 3.90 -16.53
C SER A 413 4.84 3.99 -16.59
N GLY A 414 5.44 3.59 -17.71
CA GLY A 414 6.86 3.84 -17.99
C GLY A 414 7.14 5.25 -18.56
N CYS A 415 6.13 6.14 -18.60
CA CYS A 415 6.21 7.40 -19.34
C CYS A 415 6.04 8.65 -18.46
N PRO A 416 7.11 9.15 -17.82
CA PRO A 416 7.08 10.44 -17.14
C PRO A 416 6.90 11.61 -18.13
N THR A 417 6.38 12.74 -17.64
CA THR A 417 6.25 13.98 -18.42
C THR A 417 7.15 15.06 -17.82
N GLY A 418 8.27 15.33 -18.48
CA GLY A 418 9.29 16.21 -17.93
C GLY A 418 9.83 15.62 -16.63
N SER A 419 9.61 16.33 -15.51
CA SER A 419 10.01 15.87 -14.18
C SER A 419 8.86 15.23 -13.38
N GLU A 420 7.62 15.37 -13.85
CA GLU A 420 6.42 14.84 -13.19
C GLU A 420 6.45 13.31 -13.16
N VAL A 421 6.31 12.73 -11.96
CA VAL A 421 6.38 11.28 -11.74
C VAL A 421 5.04 10.64 -11.38
N GLY A 422 4.01 11.43 -11.08
CA GLY A 422 2.67 10.95 -10.74
C GLY A 422 1.62 12.05 -10.89
N ILE A 423 0.36 11.66 -11.05
CA ILE A 423 -0.77 12.58 -11.05
C ILE A 423 -2.09 11.88 -10.71
N ALA A 424 -2.94 12.56 -9.94
CA ALA A 424 -4.24 12.05 -9.52
C ALA A 424 -5.33 13.10 -9.46
N TRP A 425 -6.58 12.66 -9.61
CA TRP A 425 -7.73 13.51 -9.35
C TRP A 425 -7.98 13.67 -7.85
N LEU A 426 -8.24 14.90 -7.43
CA LEU A 426 -8.48 15.22 -6.03
C LEU A 426 -9.89 14.78 -5.59
N ALA A 427 -9.97 14.10 -4.44
CA ALA A 427 -11.22 13.73 -3.75
C ALA A 427 -12.16 12.78 -4.52
N THR A 428 -11.61 11.94 -5.39
CA THR A 428 -12.38 11.01 -6.24
C THR A 428 -12.51 9.59 -5.68
N LEU A 429 -12.34 9.40 -4.36
CA LEU A 429 -12.53 8.11 -3.70
C LEU A 429 -13.92 7.51 -4.02
N CYS A 430 -13.95 6.23 -4.35
CA CYS A 430 -15.16 5.49 -4.75
C CYS A 430 -15.90 6.03 -5.99
N GLN A 431 -15.31 6.95 -6.76
CA GLN A 431 -15.95 7.51 -7.95
C GLN A 431 -15.78 6.58 -9.15
N GLN A 432 -16.83 5.82 -9.47
CA GLN A 432 -16.79 4.83 -10.57
C GLN A 432 -17.20 5.43 -11.93
N SER A 433 -18.06 6.44 -11.94
CA SER A 433 -18.49 7.13 -13.15
C SER A 433 -17.46 8.18 -13.58
N SER A 434 -17.25 8.31 -14.89
CA SER A 434 -16.48 9.41 -15.45
C SER A 434 -17.33 10.64 -15.74
N SER A 435 -16.76 11.83 -15.54
CA SER A 435 -17.35 13.12 -15.93
C SER A 435 -16.26 14.05 -16.51
N GLY A 436 -16.65 15.16 -17.15
CA GLY A 436 -15.71 16.13 -17.72
C GLY A 436 -15.56 16.02 -19.25
N ASP A 437 -14.71 16.88 -19.80
CA ASP A 437 -14.47 17.02 -21.23
C ASP A 437 -13.19 16.30 -21.67
N THR A 438 -12.97 16.20 -22.99
CA THR A 438 -11.77 15.57 -23.56
C THR A 438 -10.50 16.26 -23.05
N GLY A 439 -9.56 15.48 -22.52
CA GLY A 439 -8.32 15.98 -21.91
C GLY A 439 -8.44 16.31 -20.41
N SER A 440 -9.65 16.25 -19.83
CA SER A 440 -9.89 16.41 -18.39
C SER A 440 -11.07 15.55 -17.93
N VAL A 441 -11.11 14.30 -18.38
CA VAL A 441 -12.10 13.31 -17.92
C VAL A 441 -11.68 12.83 -16.55
N VAL A 442 -12.59 12.89 -15.58
CA VAL A 442 -12.36 12.63 -14.16
C VAL A 442 -13.11 11.38 -13.72
N SER A 443 -12.42 10.49 -13.02
CA SER A 443 -13.00 9.38 -12.24
C SER A 443 -12.03 9.00 -11.11
N GLY A 444 -12.37 8.01 -10.28
CA GLY A 444 -11.54 7.51 -9.17
C GLY A 444 -10.25 6.85 -9.66
N THR A 445 -9.31 7.67 -10.13
CA THR A 445 -8.11 7.26 -10.84
C THR A 445 -6.88 8.10 -10.49
N ALA A 446 -5.73 7.46 -10.64
CA ALA A 446 -4.41 8.03 -10.45
C ALA A 446 -3.41 7.36 -11.42
N VAL A 447 -2.29 8.03 -11.70
CA VAL A 447 -1.18 7.51 -12.50
C VAL A 447 0.12 7.71 -11.74
N SER A 448 0.97 6.70 -11.68
CA SER A 448 2.35 6.80 -11.18
C SER A 448 3.33 6.21 -12.17
N THR A 449 4.55 6.74 -12.18
CA THR A 449 5.61 6.26 -13.06
C THR A 449 6.61 5.40 -12.31
N SER A 450 7.21 4.47 -13.04
CA SER A 450 8.27 3.60 -12.53
C SER A 450 9.52 4.38 -12.12
N GLY A 451 10.10 4.03 -10.98
CA GLY A 451 11.32 4.64 -10.47
C GLY A 451 11.76 4.05 -9.14
N ARG A 452 12.88 4.54 -8.56
CA ARG A 452 13.42 3.99 -7.31
C ARG A 452 12.48 4.11 -6.09
N THR A 453 11.59 5.11 -6.09
CA THR A 453 10.69 5.45 -4.98
C THR A 453 9.22 5.30 -5.39
N GLU A 454 8.92 4.34 -6.27
CA GLU A 454 7.62 4.15 -6.92
C GLU A 454 6.45 4.05 -5.91
N TRP A 455 6.58 3.22 -4.88
CA TRP A 455 5.56 3.10 -3.83
C TRP A 455 5.22 4.41 -3.11
N GLN A 456 6.18 5.33 -2.97
CA GLN A 456 5.95 6.63 -2.34
C GLN A 456 5.09 7.52 -3.24
N VAL A 457 5.35 7.48 -4.55
CA VAL A 457 4.52 8.17 -5.56
C VAL A 457 3.11 7.57 -5.57
N VAL A 458 2.97 6.24 -5.54
CA VAL A 458 1.65 5.60 -5.43
C VAL A 458 0.90 6.08 -4.18
N ALA A 459 1.57 6.11 -3.02
CA ALA A 459 0.96 6.59 -1.79
C ALA A 459 0.57 8.07 -1.85
N HIS A 460 1.39 8.93 -2.46
CA HIS A 460 1.09 10.34 -2.68
C HIS A 460 -0.17 10.53 -3.53
N GLU A 461 -0.23 9.85 -4.68
CA GLU A 461 -1.35 9.98 -5.62
C GLU A 461 -2.66 9.40 -5.07
N VAL A 462 -2.60 8.28 -4.35
CA VAL A 462 -3.76 7.77 -3.61
C VAL A 462 -4.19 8.79 -2.55
N GLY A 463 -3.25 9.57 -1.98
CA GLY A 463 -3.53 10.62 -0.99
C GLY A 463 -4.45 11.69 -1.55
N HIS A 464 -4.16 12.13 -2.78
CA HIS A 464 -5.03 13.03 -3.53
C HIS A 464 -6.42 12.44 -3.77
N ASN A 465 -6.53 11.15 -4.13
CA ASN A 465 -7.85 10.54 -4.28
C ASN A 465 -8.67 10.54 -2.97
N PHE A 466 -8.00 10.43 -1.82
CA PHE A 466 -8.59 10.58 -0.48
C PHE A 466 -8.87 12.05 -0.10
N GLY A 467 -8.48 13.00 -0.95
CA GLY A 467 -8.74 14.43 -0.80
C GLY A 467 -7.58 15.22 -0.19
N ALA A 468 -6.41 14.60 0.08
CA ALA A 468 -5.24 15.36 0.54
C ALA A 468 -4.79 16.37 -0.51
N ILE A 469 -4.68 17.63 -0.11
CA ILE A 469 -3.92 18.63 -0.84
C ILE A 469 -2.43 18.51 -0.48
N HIS A 470 -1.58 19.19 -1.24
CA HIS A 470 -0.15 19.24 -0.93
C HIS A 470 0.15 19.91 0.41
N ASP A 471 1.15 19.40 1.09
CA ASP A 471 1.80 20.12 2.19
C ASP A 471 2.56 21.33 1.63
N CYS A 472 2.59 22.42 2.40
CA CYS A 472 3.23 23.65 1.96
C CYS A 472 4.75 23.49 1.82
N ALA A 473 5.31 24.05 0.75
CA ALA A 473 6.74 24.10 0.47
C ALA A 473 7.36 25.47 0.78
N ASP A 474 8.68 25.61 0.63
CA ASP A 474 9.42 26.84 0.93
C ASP A 474 8.80 28.10 0.27
N GLY A 475 8.80 29.20 1.03
CA GLY A 475 8.27 30.50 0.63
C GLY A 475 6.76 30.55 0.43
N CYS A 476 6.03 29.63 1.07
CA CYS A 476 4.58 29.69 1.23
C CYS A 476 4.15 30.76 2.25
N SER A 477 2.88 31.15 2.17
CA SER A 477 2.19 32.01 3.13
C SER A 477 1.07 31.26 3.85
N GLU A 478 0.68 31.70 5.04
CA GLU A 478 -0.45 31.10 5.78
C GLU A 478 -1.79 31.20 5.02
N THR A 479 -1.87 31.98 3.94
CA THR A 479 -3.06 32.12 3.09
C THR A 479 -3.04 31.25 1.84
N ASP A 480 -1.95 30.51 1.58
CA ASP A 480 -1.82 29.67 0.41
C ASP A 480 -2.74 28.42 0.53
N SER A 481 -3.20 27.90 -0.60
CA SER A 481 -4.05 26.70 -0.67
C SER A 481 -3.23 25.41 -0.54
N CYS A 482 -2.48 25.27 0.55
CA CYS A 482 -1.65 24.12 0.88
C CYS A 482 -1.77 23.78 2.36
N CYS A 483 -1.36 22.59 2.76
CA CYS A 483 -1.41 22.12 4.14
C CYS A 483 -0.18 22.61 4.94
N PRO A 484 -0.33 23.52 5.92
CA PRO A 484 0.81 24.04 6.66
C PRO A 484 1.35 23.02 7.67
N LEU A 485 2.64 23.13 8.02
CA LEU A 485 3.28 22.26 9.02
C LEU A 485 2.54 22.29 10.36
N ASN A 486 2.20 23.49 10.83
CA ASN A 486 1.40 23.72 12.01
C ASN A 486 0.73 25.11 11.93
N THR A 487 -0.05 25.47 12.95
CA THR A 487 -0.79 26.75 12.97
C THR A 487 0.08 28.01 12.93
N ASN A 488 1.38 27.91 13.19
CA ASN A 488 2.33 29.03 13.25
C ASN A 488 3.50 28.86 12.27
N THR A 489 3.52 27.81 11.46
CA THR A 489 4.61 27.52 10.52
C THR A 489 4.01 26.96 9.26
N CYS A 490 4.14 27.71 8.17
CA CYS A 490 3.62 27.30 6.88
C CYS A 490 4.48 26.18 6.28
N ASP A 491 5.77 26.43 6.06
CA ASP A 491 6.65 25.50 5.35
C ASP A 491 6.80 24.15 6.07
N ALA A 492 6.40 23.07 5.38
CA ALA A 492 6.52 21.70 5.84
C ALA A 492 7.91 21.10 5.57
N THR A 493 8.83 21.87 4.98
CA THR A 493 10.23 21.51 4.70
C THR A 493 10.37 20.22 3.89
N SER A 494 9.36 19.90 3.08
CA SER A 494 9.31 18.71 2.21
C SER A 494 9.66 17.40 2.92
N ARG A 495 9.10 17.18 4.12
CA ARG A 495 9.38 15.98 4.93
C ARG A 495 8.25 14.95 4.95
N PHE A 496 7.18 15.21 4.21
CA PHE A 496 5.95 14.43 4.28
C PHE A 496 5.54 13.96 2.90
N ILE A 497 4.80 12.85 2.86
CA ILE A 497 4.43 12.17 1.61
C ILE A 497 3.64 13.06 0.67
N MET A 498 2.89 14.06 1.17
CA MET A 498 2.11 15.00 0.36
C MET A 498 2.92 16.25 -0.02
N SER A 499 4.25 16.23 0.05
CA SER A 499 5.05 17.33 -0.49
C SER A 499 4.94 17.38 -2.01
N PRO A 500 4.82 18.57 -2.63
CA PRO A 500 4.79 18.70 -4.10
C PRO A 500 6.18 18.51 -4.75
N VAL A 501 7.20 18.19 -3.95
CA VAL A 501 8.56 17.87 -4.38
C VAL A 501 8.94 16.53 -3.81
N SER A 502 9.76 15.75 -4.51
CA SER A 502 10.27 14.49 -3.95
C SER A 502 11.55 14.71 -3.13
N GLN A 503 11.52 14.37 -1.85
CA GLN A 503 12.66 14.34 -0.94
C GLN A 503 12.76 13.03 -0.17
N SER A 504 13.93 12.81 0.44
CA SER A 504 14.27 11.53 1.03
C SER A 504 13.54 11.21 2.33
N SER A 505 12.96 12.18 3.03
CA SER A 505 12.30 11.97 4.33
C SER A 505 10.79 11.74 4.24
N GLU A 506 10.22 11.69 3.03
CA GLU A 506 8.79 11.69 2.78
C GLU A 506 8.17 10.31 2.97
N GLN A 507 7.93 9.95 4.22
CA GLN A 507 7.45 8.61 4.58
C GLN A 507 6.20 8.63 5.46
N GLN A 508 5.69 9.82 5.77
CA GLN A 508 4.55 10.01 6.66
C GLN A 508 3.64 11.10 6.11
N PHE A 509 2.34 10.98 6.35
CA PHE A 509 1.42 12.11 6.18
C PHE A 509 1.67 13.17 7.24
N SER A 510 1.58 14.45 6.88
CA SER A 510 1.64 15.52 7.87
C SER A 510 0.40 15.48 8.77
N ALA A 511 0.49 16.15 9.93
CA ALA A 511 -0.69 16.33 10.79
C ALA A 511 -1.79 17.12 10.07
N CYS A 512 -1.45 18.01 9.13
CA CYS A 512 -2.43 18.68 8.30
C CYS A 512 -3.09 17.71 7.31
N SER A 513 -2.32 16.90 6.57
CA SER A 513 -2.90 15.94 5.62
C SER A 513 -3.78 14.90 6.33
N LEU A 514 -3.41 14.49 7.56
CA LEU A 514 -4.24 13.65 8.43
C LEU A 514 -5.60 14.32 8.67
N GLY A 515 -5.59 15.55 9.18
CA GLY A 515 -6.78 16.34 9.45
C GLY A 515 -7.63 16.59 8.21
N ASN A 516 -6.99 16.94 7.11
CA ASN A 516 -7.60 17.13 5.81
C ASN A 516 -8.40 15.88 5.40
N ILE A 517 -7.73 14.73 5.27
CA ILE A 517 -8.38 13.48 4.82
C ILE A 517 -9.51 13.09 5.79
N CYS A 518 -9.26 13.08 7.10
CA CYS A 518 -10.29 12.68 8.07
C CYS A 518 -11.51 13.62 8.03
N SER A 519 -11.30 14.93 7.90
CA SER A 519 -12.39 15.91 7.89
C SER A 519 -13.24 15.85 6.62
N VAL A 520 -12.64 15.62 5.44
CA VAL A 520 -13.40 15.46 4.18
C VAL A 520 -14.12 14.11 4.13
N MET A 521 -13.57 13.04 4.73
CA MET A 521 -14.25 11.75 4.90
C MET A 521 -15.50 11.86 5.78
N ALA A 522 -15.43 12.68 6.83
CA ALA A 522 -16.56 12.93 7.73
C ALA A 522 -17.53 14.00 7.18
N GLY A 523 -17.10 14.83 6.23
CA GLY A 523 -17.86 15.99 5.77
C GLY A 523 -17.89 17.13 6.79
N THR A 524 -16.88 17.23 7.64
CA THR A 524 -16.76 18.29 8.66
C THR A 524 -15.99 19.52 8.15
N SER A 525 -15.26 19.39 7.04
CA SER A 525 -14.60 20.49 6.34
C SER A 525 -14.90 20.42 4.84
N GLY A 526 -15.90 21.18 4.38
CA GLY A 526 -16.33 21.19 2.98
C GLY A 526 -17.38 20.11 2.67
N SER A 527 -17.34 19.57 1.44
CA SER A 527 -18.23 18.48 1.03
C SER A 527 -17.71 17.13 1.50
N LYS A 528 -18.64 16.26 1.92
CA LYS A 528 -18.30 14.87 2.30
C LYS A 528 -17.90 14.07 1.06
N ILE A 529 -16.69 13.53 1.04
CA ILE A 529 -16.27 12.63 -0.04
C ILE A 529 -16.99 11.28 0.05
N ASN A 530 -17.15 10.61 -1.09
CA ASN A 530 -17.70 9.27 -1.09
C ASN A 530 -16.65 8.27 -0.56
N ASN A 531 -16.97 7.58 0.52
CA ASN A 531 -16.11 6.56 1.13
C ASN A 531 -16.83 5.21 1.32
N THR A 532 -17.93 4.98 0.59
CA THR A 532 -18.76 3.77 0.73
C THR A 532 -18.10 2.49 0.21
N CYS A 533 -17.03 2.60 -0.57
CA CYS A 533 -16.23 1.48 -1.06
C CYS A 533 -15.19 0.98 -0.05
N LEU A 534 -15.04 1.65 1.11
CA LEU A 534 -14.24 1.13 2.22
C LEU A 534 -15.03 0.01 2.91
N VAL A 535 -14.42 -1.17 2.99
CA VAL A 535 -15.04 -2.36 3.61
C VAL A 535 -14.34 -2.73 4.90
N ASP A 536 -15.08 -3.25 5.87
CA ASP A 536 -14.49 -3.67 7.14
C ASP A 536 -13.54 -4.86 6.93
N ALA A 537 -12.35 -4.81 7.54
CA ALA A 537 -11.33 -5.85 7.38
C ALA A 537 -11.82 -7.25 7.81
N SER A 538 -12.75 -7.35 8.76
CA SER A 538 -13.36 -8.63 9.16
C SER A 538 -14.30 -9.20 8.09
N SER A 539 -14.94 -8.32 7.31
CA SER A 539 -15.79 -8.70 6.19
C SER A 539 -14.98 -9.00 4.93
N ALA A 540 -13.80 -8.39 4.79
CA ALA A 540 -12.83 -8.63 3.73
C ALA A 540 -12.17 -10.03 3.81
N THR A 541 -12.09 -10.61 5.01
CA THR A 541 -11.74 -12.03 5.23
C THR A 541 -12.94 -12.98 5.07
N GLY A 542 -14.16 -12.45 4.97
CA GLY A 542 -15.32 -13.21 4.57
C GLY A 542 -15.21 -13.54 3.09
N ILE A 543 -15.47 -14.79 2.73
CA ILE A 543 -15.53 -15.28 1.36
C ILE A 543 -16.64 -14.50 0.64
N ILE A 544 -16.31 -13.35 0.06
CA ILE A 544 -17.20 -12.63 -0.85
C ILE A 544 -17.20 -13.48 -2.12
N SER A 545 -18.26 -14.27 -2.25
CA SER A 545 -18.45 -15.25 -3.30
C SER A 545 -18.60 -14.56 -4.66
N LEU A 546 -17.82 -14.99 -5.65
CA LEU A 546 -17.99 -14.66 -7.07
C LEU A 546 -18.29 -15.89 -7.95
N GLN A 547 -18.51 -17.06 -7.34
CA GLN A 547 -18.97 -18.28 -8.02
C GLN A 547 -18.00 -18.70 -9.14
N MET A 548 -16.73 -18.89 -8.80
CA MET A 548 -15.67 -19.21 -9.77
C MET A 548 -15.11 -20.62 -9.57
N CYS A 549 -15.53 -21.51 -10.44
CA CYS A 549 -15.06 -22.88 -10.44
C CYS A 549 -13.55 -23.01 -10.66
N GLY A 550 -12.88 -23.76 -9.78
CA GLY A 550 -11.46 -24.07 -9.81
C GLY A 550 -10.64 -23.24 -8.82
N ASN A 551 -11.27 -22.54 -7.87
CA ASN A 551 -10.59 -21.76 -6.84
C ASN A 551 -10.44 -22.52 -5.50
N GLY A 552 -10.94 -23.74 -5.41
CA GLY A 552 -10.83 -24.59 -4.22
C GLY A 552 -11.83 -24.26 -3.10
N ILE A 553 -12.84 -23.43 -3.37
CA ILE A 553 -13.89 -23.04 -2.43
C ILE A 553 -15.23 -23.39 -3.06
N VAL A 554 -16.07 -24.17 -2.37
CA VAL A 554 -17.42 -24.49 -2.88
C VAL A 554 -18.34 -23.29 -2.68
N GLU A 555 -18.73 -22.64 -3.78
CA GLU A 555 -19.58 -21.46 -3.79
C GLU A 555 -21.03 -21.75 -4.20
N ASP A 556 -21.91 -20.75 -4.07
CA ASP A 556 -23.31 -20.88 -4.49
C ASP A 556 -23.42 -21.18 -5.99
N GLY A 557 -23.92 -22.37 -6.34
CA GLY A 557 -24.03 -22.84 -7.72
C GLY A 557 -23.03 -23.94 -8.09
N GLU A 558 -22.08 -24.24 -7.22
CA GLU A 558 -21.12 -25.35 -7.32
C GLU A 558 -21.51 -26.48 -6.38
N ASP A 559 -21.20 -27.72 -6.76
CA ASP A 559 -21.41 -28.87 -5.88
C ASP A 559 -20.11 -29.25 -5.14
N CYS A 560 -18.96 -28.93 -5.75
CA CYS A 560 -17.60 -29.18 -5.26
C CYS A 560 -16.61 -28.30 -6.01
N ASP A 561 -15.43 -28.04 -5.43
CA ASP A 561 -14.36 -27.32 -6.10
C ASP A 561 -13.00 -27.80 -5.54
N PRO A 562 -12.29 -28.70 -6.24
CA PRO A 562 -11.00 -29.22 -5.80
C PRO A 562 -9.83 -28.30 -6.15
N GLY A 563 -10.08 -27.16 -6.83
CA GLY A 563 -9.06 -26.27 -7.38
C GLY A 563 -8.68 -26.58 -8.84
N THR A 564 -8.16 -25.57 -9.54
CA THR A 564 -7.80 -25.63 -10.95
C THR A 564 -6.67 -26.63 -11.18
N GLY A 565 -6.86 -27.58 -12.10
CA GLY A 565 -5.84 -28.57 -12.45
C GLY A 565 -5.70 -29.73 -11.44
N VAL A 566 -6.58 -29.81 -10.44
CA VAL A 566 -6.65 -30.95 -9.53
C VAL A 566 -7.51 -32.05 -10.15
N ASP A 567 -6.93 -33.26 -10.25
CA ASP A 567 -7.65 -34.46 -10.68
C ASP A 567 -8.32 -35.13 -9.47
N SER A 568 -9.47 -34.58 -9.06
CA SER A 568 -10.31 -35.19 -8.03
C SER A 568 -11.08 -36.37 -8.62
N ASN A 569 -11.26 -37.45 -7.85
CA ASN A 569 -12.14 -38.56 -8.25
C ASN A 569 -13.64 -38.27 -8.09
N CYS A 570 -13.99 -37.27 -7.27
CA CYS A 570 -15.37 -36.97 -6.87
C CYS A 570 -15.92 -35.71 -7.54
N CYS A 571 -15.04 -34.80 -7.96
CA CYS A 571 -15.39 -33.54 -8.60
C CYS A 571 -14.84 -33.43 -10.03
N ASP A 572 -15.60 -32.79 -10.90
CA ASP A 572 -15.09 -32.29 -12.18
C ASP A 572 -14.56 -30.87 -11.98
N SER A 573 -13.22 -30.71 -12.03
CA SER A 573 -12.53 -29.45 -11.80
C SER A 573 -12.73 -28.40 -12.90
N SER A 574 -13.39 -28.75 -14.01
CA SER A 574 -13.75 -27.80 -15.06
C SER A 574 -15.17 -27.24 -14.94
N THR A 575 -16.05 -27.93 -14.19
CA THR A 575 -17.47 -27.57 -14.06
C THR A 575 -17.93 -27.41 -12.61
N CYS A 576 -17.12 -27.83 -11.63
CA CYS A 576 -17.40 -27.77 -10.20
C CYS A 576 -18.69 -28.49 -9.82
N LYS A 577 -18.86 -29.66 -10.47
CA LYS A 577 -19.98 -30.58 -10.27
C LYS A 577 -19.48 -31.96 -9.87
N PHE A 578 -20.29 -32.62 -9.04
CA PHE A 578 -20.02 -33.99 -8.65
C PHE A 578 -20.05 -34.92 -9.86
N LYS A 579 -19.09 -35.84 -9.94
CA LYS A 579 -19.08 -36.90 -10.96
C LYS A 579 -19.32 -38.27 -10.31
N ASN A 580 -19.77 -39.23 -11.12
CA ASN A 580 -19.95 -40.63 -10.72
C ASN A 580 -20.85 -40.88 -9.49
N GLY A 581 -21.84 -40.02 -9.23
CA GLY A 581 -22.75 -40.17 -8.09
C GLY A 581 -22.14 -39.77 -6.74
N ALA A 582 -21.04 -39.01 -6.76
CA ALA A 582 -20.48 -38.38 -5.57
C ALA A 582 -21.51 -37.46 -4.89
N VAL A 583 -21.46 -37.41 -3.56
CA VAL A 583 -22.28 -36.49 -2.74
C VAL A 583 -21.44 -35.49 -1.96
N CYS A 584 -20.12 -35.64 -2.04
CA CYS A 584 -19.11 -34.78 -1.44
C CYS A 584 -17.77 -35.02 -2.15
N ASP A 585 -16.83 -34.13 -1.93
CA ASP A 585 -15.47 -34.23 -2.44
C ASP A 585 -14.45 -34.08 -1.28
N PRO A 586 -13.46 -34.98 -1.13
CA PRO A 586 -12.49 -34.95 -0.04
C PRO A 586 -11.47 -33.83 -0.15
N ASP A 587 -11.25 -33.30 -1.36
CA ASP A 587 -10.36 -32.16 -1.58
C ASP A 587 -11.07 -30.84 -1.24
N SER A 588 -12.40 -30.79 -1.39
CA SER A 588 -13.27 -29.68 -1.03
C SER A 588 -13.70 -29.67 0.46
N SER A 589 -13.71 -30.82 1.15
CA SER A 589 -14.18 -30.91 2.53
C SER A 589 -13.60 -32.05 3.37
N SER A 590 -13.26 -31.73 4.63
CA SER A 590 -12.85 -32.69 5.67
C SER A 590 -13.95 -33.65 6.15
N CYS A 591 -15.22 -33.38 5.81
CA CYS A 591 -16.36 -34.27 6.07
C CYS A 591 -16.71 -35.19 4.90
N CYS A 592 -15.80 -35.36 3.94
CA CYS A 592 -15.94 -36.33 2.88
C CYS A 592 -14.91 -37.45 2.99
N THR A 593 -15.35 -38.68 2.72
CA THR A 593 -14.45 -39.83 2.61
C THR A 593 -13.81 -39.88 1.22
N GLY A 594 -12.67 -40.57 1.10
CA GLY A 594 -12.05 -40.85 -0.21
C GLY A 594 -12.86 -41.74 -1.16
N GLN A 595 -14.10 -42.09 -0.80
CA GLN A 595 -15.07 -42.79 -1.66
C GLN A 595 -16.23 -41.86 -2.06
N CYS A 596 -16.06 -40.54 -1.95
CA CYS A 596 -17.04 -39.54 -2.34
C CYS A 596 -18.38 -39.62 -1.57
N THR A 597 -18.34 -40.11 -0.33
CA THR A 597 -19.50 -40.25 0.58
C THR A 597 -19.24 -39.55 1.91
N PHE A 598 -20.30 -39.07 2.57
CA PHE A 598 -20.17 -38.32 3.82
C PHE A 598 -19.42 -39.10 4.91
N ALA A 599 -18.50 -38.42 5.58
CA ALA A 599 -17.79 -38.96 6.71
C ALA A 599 -18.76 -39.23 7.88
N PRO A 600 -18.51 -40.26 8.71
CA PRO A 600 -19.38 -40.61 9.82
C PRO A 600 -19.45 -39.48 10.85
N SER A 601 -20.51 -39.48 11.67
CA SER A 601 -20.70 -38.43 12.70
C SER A 601 -19.66 -38.43 13.83
N THR A 602 -18.74 -39.38 13.81
CA THR A 602 -17.60 -39.49 14.72
C THR A 602 -16.33 -38.84 14.17
N GLN A 603 -16.32 -38.42 12.89
CA GLN A 603 -15.18 -37.77 12.26
C GLN A 603 -15.09 -36.33 12.75
N VAL A 604 -13.98 -35.95 13.37
CA VAL A 604 -13.71 -34.56 13.74
C VAL A 604 -13.30 -33.79 12.48
N CYS A 605 -14.03 -32.73 12.16
CA CYS A 605 -13.77 -31.89 10.99
C CYS A 605 -13.10 -30.57 11.35
N ARG A 606 -13.32 -30.07 12.56
CA ARG A 606 -12.53 -29.00 13.18
C ARG A 606 -12.19 -29.40 14.62
N ALA A 607 -10.90 -29.40 14.94
CA ALA A 607 -10.45 -29.69 16.29
C ALA A 607 -10.68 -28.49 17.22
N SER A 608 -10.96 -28.76 18.49
CA SER A 608 -11.04 -27.73 19.53
C SER A 608 -9.66 -27.10 19.77
N LYS A 609 -9.58 -25.76 19.72
CA LYS A 609 -8.37 -24.99 20.06
C LYS A 609 -7.97 -25.17 21.52
N ASP A 610 -8.94 -25.17 22.43
CA ASP A 610 -8.81 -25.49 23.85
C ASP A 610 -10.10 -26.15 24.33
N SER A 611 -10.02 -27.41 24.79
CA SER A 611 -11.20 -28.21 25.17
C SER A 611 -12.05 -27.61 26.29
N ARG A 612 -11.60 -26.53 26.95
CA ARG A 612 -12.32 -25.82 28.01
C ARG A 612 -13.07 -24.59 27.51
N CYS A 613 -12.70 -24.06 26.35
CA CYS A 613 -13.24 -22.82 25.79
C CYS A 613 -13.69 -22.94 24.34
N ASP A 614 -13.42 -24.07 23.70
CA ASP A 614 -13.74 -24.36 22.32
C ASP A 614 -14.15 -25.84 22.20
N THR A 615 -15.19 -26.15 21.44
CA THR A 615 -15.69 -27.53 21.29
C THR A 615 -15.29 -28.08 19.94
N ALA A 616 -14.77 -29.30 19.86
CA ALA A 616 -14.43 -29.89 18.56
C ALA A 616 -15.71 -30.24 17.80
N GLU A 617 -15.83 -29.81 16.55
CA GLU A 617 -16.95 -30.12 15.68
C GLU A 617 -16.68 -31.41 14.95
N THR A 618 -17.67 -32.29 15.04
CA THR A 618 -17.73 -33.52 14.29
C THR A 618 -18.65 -33.35 13.11
N CYS A 619 -18.35 -34.05 12.02
CA CYS A 619 -19.26 -34.19 10.89
C CYS A 619 -20.62 -34.67 11.37
N THR A 620 -21.67 -34.37 10.62
CA THR A 620 -23.03 -34.77 10.99
C THR A 620 -23.36 -36.19 10.54
N GLY A 621 -22.54 -36.81 9.68
CA GLY A 621 -22.83 -38.10 9.06
C GLY A 621 -23.71 -38.03 7.82
N ASN A 622 -24.24 -36.85 7.50
CA ASN A 622 -25.21 -36.65 6.40
C ASN A 622 -24.99 -35.35 5.62
N SER A 623 -23.87 -34.66 5.85
CA SER A 623 -23.49 -33.42 5.19
C SER A 623 -21.97 -33.38 4.97
N SER A 624 -21.55 -32.71 3.91
CA SER A 624 -20.15 -32.38 3.63
C SER A 624 -19.71 -31.12 4.36
N ALA A 625 -20.62 -30.31 4.90
CA ALA A 625 -20.22 -29.14 5.68
C ALA A 625 -19.81 -29.54 7.10
N CYS A 626 -18.66 -29.05 7.56
CA CYS A 626 -18.34 -29.06 8.99
C CYS A 626 -19.27 -28.05 9.69
N PRO A 627 -19.89 -28.40 10.82
CA PRO A 627 -20.70 -27.44 11.58
C PRO A 627 -19.93 -26.16 11.91
N SER A 628 -20.63 -25.03 12.04
CA SER A 628 -20.02 -23.74 12.41
C SER A 628 -19.24 -23.83 13.72
N ASP A 629 -18.10 -23.14 13.78
CA ASP A 629 -17.24 -23.05 14.97
C ASP A 629 -18.03 -22.50 16.17
N VAL A 630 -18.11 -23.27 17.26
CA VAL A 630 -18.76 -22.87 18.51
C VAL A 630 -17.74 -22.72 19.63
N VAL A 631 -17.38 -21.47 19.91
CA VAL A 631 -16.56 -21.08 21.06
C VAL A 631 -17.40 -20.69 22.28
N SER A 632 -16.84 -20.93 23.47
CA SER A 632 -17.41 -20.45 24.73
C SER A 632 -17.31 -18.92 24.82
N PRO A 633 -18.29 -18.25 25.46
CA PRO A 633 -18.28 -16.80 25.64
C PRO A 633 -16.98 -16.27 26.26
N ASN A 634 -16.50 -15.14 25.73
CA ASN A 634 -15.36 -14.44 26.31
C ASN A 634 -15.65 -14.05 27.77
N GLY A 635 -14.69 -14.30 28.66
CA GLY A 635 -14.84 -14.09 30.10
C GLY A 635 -15.36 -15.30 30.87
N GLN A 636 -15.80 -16.37 30.20
CA GLN A 636 -16.25 -17.58 30.87
C GLN A 636 -15.10 -18.27 31.61
N SER A 637 -15.27 -18.54 32.91
CA SER A 637 -14.25 -19.22 33.71
C SER A 637 -13.97 -20.61 33.15
N CYS A 638 -12.70 -20.90 32.90
CA CYS A 638 -12.25 -22.14 32.25
C CYS A 638 -11.19 -22.89 33.07
N GLY A 639 -10.95 -22.46 34.31
CA GLY A 639 -10.03 -23.09 35.25
C GLY A 639 -9.88 -22.34 36.57
N SER A 640 -8.97 -22.81 37.43
CA SER A 640 -8.63 -22.16 38.71
C SER A 640 -7.60 -21.02 38.50
N GLY A 641 -7.61 -19.99 39.36
CA GLY A 641 -6.59 -18.92 39.34
C GLY A 641 -6.87 -17.74 38.41
N GLY A 642 -8.15 -17.47 38.09
CA GLY A 642 -8.55 -16.34 37.25
C GLY A 642 -8.46 -16.59 35.75
N LEU A 643 -8.46 -17.87 35.33
CA LEU A 643 -8.50 -18.27 33.94
C LEU A 643 -9.90 -18.06 33.35
N ALA A 644 -9.98 -17.32 32.25
CA ALA A 644 -11.20 -17.06 31.50
C ALA A 644 -10.99 -17.33 30.00
N CYS A 645 -12.07 -17.70 29.32
CA CYS A 645 -12.06 -17.89 27.88
C CYS A 645 -11.85 -16.56 27.16
N ALA A 646 -10.98 -16.57 26.15
CA ALA A 646 -10.82 -15.50 25.19
C ALA A 646 -10.61 -16.12 23.81
N SER A 647 -11.52 -15.85 22.88
CA SER A 647 -11.47 -16.32 21.48
C SER A 647 -11.23 -17.84 21.34
N GLY A 648 -11.90 -18.64 22.19
CA GLY A 648 -11.79 -20.10 22.18
C GLY A 648 -10.60 -20.67 22.96
N GLN A 649 -9.79 -19.85 23.64
CA GLN A 649 -8.67 -20.32 24.47
C GLN A 649 -8.84 -19.98 25.96
N CYS A 650 -8.39 -20.87 26.84
CA CYS A 650 -8.44 -20.65 28.29
C CYS A 650 -7.18 -19.95 28.80
N THR A 651 -7.27 -18.66 29.14
CA THR A 651 -6.12 -17.83 29.50
C THR A 651 -6.37 -16.95 30.74
N SER A 652 -5.32 -16.44 31.41
CA SER A 652 -5.44 -15.49 32.52
C SER A 652 -4.39 -14.39 32.40
N VAL A 653 -4.71 -13.20 32.95
CA VAL A 653 -3.75 -12.10 33.10
C VAL A 653 -2.57 -12.49 34.00
N SER A 654 -2.76 -13.45 34.92
CA SER A 654 -1.79 -13.86 35.96
C SER A 654 -0.82 -14.98 35.56
N ARG A 655 -1.02 -15.69 34.44
CA ARG A 655 -0.07 -16.70 33.93
C ARG A 655 1.14 -16.08 33.22
N LEU A 656 1.16 -14.76 33.05
CA LEU A 656 2.29 -13.98 32.55
C LEU A 656 3.42 -13.81 33.58
N SER A 657 3.32 -14.29 34.83
CA SER A 657 4.30 -13.93 35.88
C SER A 657 5.31 -15.00 36.35
N PRO A 658 5.20 -16.33 36.15
CA PRO A 658 6.27 -17.24 36.58
C PRO A 658 7.31 -17.61 35.51
N ILE A 659 7.10 -17.26 34.22
CA ILE A 659 8.14 -17.46 33.18
C ILE A 659 9.20 -16.33 33.24
N PHE A 660 8.91 -15.22 33.95
CA PHE A 660 9.74 -14.02 34.01
C PHE A 660 10.88 -14.04 35.05
N PHE A 661 10.99 -15.06 35.90
CA PHE A 661 12.14 -15.19 36.81
C PHE A 661 12.81 -16.56 36.64
N GLY A 662 13.91 -16.56 35.89
CA GLY A 662 14.89 -17.64 35.94
C GLY A 662 15.37 -17.86 37.38
N SER A 663 15.50 -19.13 37.75
CA SER A 663 16.02 -19.57 39.05
C SER A 663 17.43 -19.02 39.26
N CYS A 664 17.55 -17.92 40.00
CA CYS A 664 18.84 -17.41 40.47
C CYS A 664 19.31 -18.34 41.59
N SER A 665 20.32 -19.15 41.26
CA SER A 665 20.94 -20.08 42.18
C SER A 665 21.62 -19.32 43.33
N LYS A 666 21.39 -19.80 44.54
CA LYS A 666 21.90 -19.33 45.83
C LYS A 666 23.37 -18.87 45.78
N LEU A 667 23.60 -17.59 46.05
CA LEU A 667 24.87 -17.09 46.59
C LEU A 667 24.86 -17.33 48.11
N THR A 668 25.53 -18.38 48.55
CA THR A 668 25.91 -18.57 49.96
C THR A 668 27.21 -17.83 50.25
N ARG A 669 27.22 -17.06 51.33
CA ARG A 669 28.40 -16.55 52.05
C ARG A 669 29.55 -17.55 52.04
N TRP A 670 30.75 -17.10 51.65
CA TRP A 670 31.95 -16.94 52.51
C TRP A 670 32.91 -15.96 51.84
#